data_AF-A0A9K3KWQ9-F1
#
_entry.id   AF-A0A9K3KWQ9-F1
#
_cell.length_a   1.000
_cell.length_b   1.000
_cell.length_c   1.000
_cell.angle_alpha   90.00
_cell.angle_beta   90.00
_cell.angle_gamma   90.00
#
_symmetry.space_group_name_H-M   'P 1'
#
loop_
_entity.id
_entity.type
_entity.pdbx_description
1 polymer ?
#
loop_
_entity_poly.entity_id
_entity_poly.type
_entity_poly.pdbx_seq_one_letter_code
_entity_poly.pdbx_strand_id
1 'polypeptide(L)'
;MADTRRRFNIKPFRAHVPMDKTVAQQTWGALANAIDEIYNRNASQLSFEELYRNAYNLVLHKYGTLLYEGVTQKLHEHLTATAKRLEEVPDSKLLEEISITWAEHQITMIMVRDILMYMDRTYILKERRRPVYELGLHLFRLDVWEHPNVKERASDLLMMAVANERDGRLTDDRTILKQIVAMLLELGQADSSNVYEIDFETPFLGQTQDFYRVESLSFLSRNTATDYVIKAIRWLEEEKDRANALALPLTTESPLQAMIETELIDRHARTLVDMEMSGFAALLKDDTKLTEMRDMYDLFVRVPSSVDFLREALAERIKADGKALISDQEKGASDPPAFVKGVLTMRERYDKIVDVSFRGEKKTRKRMRESFEDFLNVDARAASCLSVYVDELLRVGLRGATEDQITQELNRVIVIFRYLSDKDVFESFYKQHLAKRLLGGRSVSDDAERAMVSQLKAECGYQFTSKLEGMFNDMRISRDLQDSYKSFKRNQESQQSGETSGNIKAVDIEVDVLTNGYWPSQNVPACTLPPQVQDAIDRYTKYYLEKHTGRKLSWQTSAGAAELKATFGNGSENHHRHELIVSTYQMCILLLFNDFDSLTLGQIRTKTHIPDSELRRHLISLCTPKHRILRKGSRGRGISSDDDIFTFNAEYTSKLKRVRIPLVKESSVSKGGDAASGPASAAASAAVSAVNGSVPLPVEEDRRHLVEAAIVRIMKARKSLGHNDLIAEVTRQLSVRFNPPPQFVKKRIESLIEREYLERTLDDHRVYNYVA
;
A
#
# COMPACT_ATOMS: atom_id res chain seq x y z
N MET A 1 -18.89 90.18 -39.40
CA MET A 1 -19.77 89.75 -40.51
C MET A 1 -20.48 88.50 -40.05
N ALA A 2 -21.79 88.57 -39.83
CA ALA A 2 -22.62 87.43 -39.42
C ALA A 2 -23.04 86.67 -40.68
N ASP A 3 -22.61 85.40 -40.80
CA ASP A 3 -22.94 84.56 -41.94
C ASP A 3 -24.13 83.65 -41.62
N THR A 4 -25.24 83.94 -42.30
CA THR A 4 -26.55 83.33 -42.19
C THR A 4 -26.55 81.91 -42.76
N ARG A 5 -26.53 80.88 -41.90
CA ARG A 5 -26.90 79.52 -42.30
C ARG A 5 -28.37 79.47 -42.74
N ARG A 6 -28.62 79.44 -44.05
CA ARG A 6 -29.93 79.16 -44.64
C ARG A 6 -30.43 77.79 -44.16
N ARG A 7 -31.46 77.76 -43.30
CA ARG A 7 -32.25 76.56 -43.03
C ARG A 7 -33.06 76.23 -44.28
N PHE A 8 -32.90 75.02 -44.81
CA PHE A 8 -33.79 74.47 -45.82
C PHE A 8 -35.20 74.34 -45.22
N ASN A 9 -36.17 75.11 -45.75
CA ASN A 9 -37.57 74.99 -45.40
C ASN A 9 -38.25 74.12 -46.46
N ILE A 10 -38.53 72.87 -46.13
CA ILE A 10 -39.33 71.96 -46.96
C ILE A 10 -40.78 72.48 -46.89
N LYS A 11 -41.44 72.70 -48.04
CA LYS A 11 -42.88 73.02 -48.09
C LYS A 11 -43.66 71.97 -47.30
N PRO A 12 -44.75 72.31 -46.58
CA PRO A 12 -45.44 71.34 -45.74
C PRO A 12 -45.97 70.19 -46.62
N PHE A 13 -45.34 69.02 -46.47
CA PHE A 13 -45.92 67.75 -46.87
C PHE A 13 -47.24 67.61 -46.11
N ARG A 14 -48.26 66.98 -46.72
CA ARG A 14 -49.58 66.74 -46.10
C ARG A 14 -49.41 66.42 -44.61
N ALA A 15 -50.09 67.17 -43.74
CA ALA A 15 -50.05 66.93 -42.30
C ALA A 15 -50.28 65.44 -42.05
N HIS A 16 -49.38 64.81 -41.29
CA HIS A 16 -49.51 63.43 -40.87
C HIS A 16 -50.83 63.30 -40.11
N VAL A 17 -51.89 62.82 -40.75
CA VAL A 17 -53.19 62.66 -40.11
C VAL A 17 -53.01 61.60 -39.03
N PRO A 18 -53.17 61.95 -37.73
CA PRO A 18 -53.17 60.93 -36.69
C PRO A 18 -54.35 60.00 -36.95
N MET A 19 -54.11 58.69 -36.92
CA MET A 19 -55.16 57.69 -37.07
C MET A 19 -56.22 57.91 -35.99
N ASP A 20 -57.49 58.03 -36.41
CA ASP A 20 -58.61 58.21 -35.51
C ASP A 20 -58.84 56.94 -34.68
N LYS A 21 -59.31 57.09 -33.44
CA LYS A 21 -59.47 56.01 -32.46
C LYS A 21 -60.42 54.92 -32.96
N THR A 22 -61.41 55.30 -33.76
CA THR A 22 -62.39 54.41 -34.42
C THR A 22 -61.74 53.51 -35.48
N VAL A 23 -60.86 54.08 -36.32
CA VAL A 23 -60.09 53.35 -37.32
C VAL A 23 -59.10 52.41 -36.64
N ALA A 24 -58.46 52.85 -35.56
CA ALA A 24 -57.56 52.00 -34.77
C ALA A 24 -58.28 50.77 -34.18
N GLN A 25 -59.52 50.94 -33.70
CA GLN A 25 -60.35 49.83 -33.22
C GLN A 25 -60.78 48.88 -34.34
N GLN A 26 -61.10 49.39 -35.54
CA GLN A 26 -61.41 48.55 -36.71
C GLN A 26 -60.19 47.74 -37.18
N THR A 27 -59.00 48.36 -37.21
CA THR A 27 -57.75 47.68 -37.55
C THR A 27 -57.37 46.64 -36.49
N TRP A 28 -57.61 46.91 -35.20
CA TRP A 28 -57.49 45.91 -34.15
C TRP A 28 -58.49 44.76 -34.35
N GLY A 29 -59.74 45.04 -34.68
CA GLY A 29 -60.75 44.01 -34.96
C GLY A 29 -60.32 43.06 -36.10
N ALA A 30 -59.69 43.59 -37.15
CA ALA A 30 -59.13 42.76 -38.23
C ALA A 30 -57.97 41.86 -37.75
N LEU A 31 -57.10 42.37 -36.88
CA LEU A 31 -56.02 41.58 -36.27
C LEU A 31 -56.55 40.53 -35.30
N ALA A 32 -57.57 40.86 -34.50
CA ALA A 32 -58.21 39.93 -33.58
C ALA A 32 -58.89 38.76 -34.33
N ASN A 33 -59.59 39.06 -35.44
CA ASN A 33 -60.16 38.03 -36.31
C ASN A 33 -59.08 37.17 -36.97
N ALA A 34 -57.94 37.77 -37.36
CA ALA A 34 -56.83 37.00 -37.90
C ALA A 34 -56.23 36.04 -36.85
N ILE A 35 -56.14 36.47 -35.58
CA ILE A 35 -55.73 35.58 -34.48
C ILE A 35 -56.74 34.44 -34.32
N ASP A 36 -58.05 34.71 -34.40
CA ASP A 36 -59.09 33.66 -34.38
C ASP A 36 -58.91 32.64 -35.52
N GLU A 37 -58.67 33.11 -36.76
CA GLU A 37 -58.45 32.22 -37.90
C GLU A 37 -57.16 31.40 -37.77
N ILE A 38 -56.11 31.95 -37.14
CA ILE A 38 -54.88 31.20 -36.84
C ILE A 38 -55.17 30.06 -35.85
N TYR A 39 -55.88 30.33 -34.76
CA TYR A 39 -56.29 29.31 -33.78
C TYR A 39 -57.23 28.26 -34.40
N ASN A 40 -58.06 28.65 -35.38
CA ASN A 40 -58.94 27.74 -36.13
C ASN A 40 -58.23 26.97 -37.27
N ARG A 41 -56.90 27.06 -37.39
CA ARG A 41 -56.08 26.42 -38.44
C ARG A 41 -56.36 26.89 -39.87
N ASN A 42 -56.91 28.09 -40.03
CA ASN A 42 -57.22 28.71 -41.33
C ASN A 42 -56.18 29.76 -41.75
N ALA A 43 -54.96 29.67 -41.23
CA ALA A 43 -53.89 30.67 -41.47
C ALA A 43 -53.54 30.87 -42.96
N SER A 44 -53.81 29.88 -43.82
CA SER A 44 -53.58 29.97 -45.27
C SER A 44 -54.47 30.98 -46.00
N GLN A 45 -55.58 31.39 -45.39
CA GLN A 45 -56.50 32.37 -45.95
C GLN A 45 -56.10 33.83 -45.63
N LEU A 46 -55.07 34.02 -44.81
CA LEU A 46 -54.63 35.31 -44.30
C LEU A 46 -53.45 35.88 -45.10
N SER A 47 -53.46 37.19 -45.34
CA SER A 47 -52.30 37.91 -45.88
C SER A 47 -51.42 38.41 -44.73
N PHE A 48 -50.32 37.69 -44.45
CA PHE A 48 -49.37 38.06 -43.38
C PHE A 48 -48.74 39.44 -43.60
N GLU A 49 -48.52 39.86 -44.86
CA GLU A 49 -48.01 41.20 -45.19
C GLU A 49 -49.02 42.29 -44.79
N GLU A 50 -50.30 42.08 -45.09
CA GLU A 50 -51.36 43.04 -44.77
C GLU A 50 -51.57 43.16 -43.26
N LEU A 51 -51.58 42.02 -42.56
CA LEU A 51 -51.68 41.97 -41.10
C LEU A 51 -50.47 42.61 -40.43
N TYR A 52 -49.25 42.35 -40.92
CA TYR A 52 -48.05 43.02 -40.45
C TYR A 52 -48.12 44.54 -40.66
N ARG A 53 -48.60 44.99 -41.83
CA ARG A 53 -48.78 46.43 -42.12
C ARG A 53 -49.81 47.07 -41.19
N ASN A 54 -50.89 46.36 -40.87
CA ASN A 54 -51.91 46.80 -39.93
C ASN A 54 -51.34 46.95 -38.51
N ALA A 55 -50.59 45.96 -38.03
CA ALA A 55 -49.89 46.03 -36.75
C ALA A 55 -48.83 47.15 -36.72
N TYR A 56 -48.06 47.31 -37.81
CA TYR A 56 -47.09 48.39 -37.98
C TYR A 56 -47.74 49.77 -37.87
N ASN A 57 -48.86 49.99 -38.57
CA ASN A 57 -49.57 51.27 -38.56
C ASN A 57 -50.11 51.59 -37.15
N LEU A 58 -50.68 50.61 -36.45
CA LEU A 58 -51.17 50.81 -35.07
C LEU A 58 -50.06 51.26 -34.12
N VAL A 59 -48.88 50.62 -34.19
CA VAL A 59 -47.73 50.99 -33.36
C VAL A 59 -47.17 52.35 -33.77
N LEU A 60 -47.07 52.65 -35.07
CA LEU A 60 -46.60 53.94 -35.59
C LEU A 60 -47.47 55.11 -35.11
N HIS A 61 -48.79 54.90 -35.06
CA HIS A 61 -49.77 55.89 -34.60
C HIS A 61 -49.97 55.94 -33.07
N LYS A 62 -49.05 55.35 -32.28
CA LYS A 62 -49.06 55.34 -30.80
C LYS A 62 -50.20 54.54 -30.16
N TYR A 63 -50.82 53.59 -30.87
CA TYR A 63 -51.80 52.65 -30.32
C TYR A 63 -51.18 51.30 -29.91
N GLY A 64 -49.89 51.29 -29.52
CA GLY A 64 -49.19 50.07 -29.10
C GLY A 64 -49.73 49.44 -27.81
N THR A 65 -50.23 50.24 -26.86
CA THR A 65 -50.91 49.73 -25.65
C THR A 65 -52.17 48.95 -25.99
N LEU A 66 -53.04 49.54 -26.82
CA LEU A 66 -54.26 48.91 -27.29
C LEU A 66 -53.98 47.57 -27.98
N LEU A 67 -52.95 47.53 -28.83
CA LEU A 67 -52.55 46.32 -29.53
C LEU A 67 -52.04 45.24 -28.57
N TYR A 68 -51.12 45.59 -27.65
CA TYR A 68 -50.54 44.62 -26.72
C TYR A 68 -51.58 44.05 -25.74
N GLU A 69 -52.41 44.91 -25.13
CA GLU A 69 -53.47 44.49 -24.21
C GLU A 69 -54.55 43.69 -24.93
N GLY A 70 -54.93 44.11 -26.14
CA GLY A 70 -55.86 43.37 -26.98
C GLY A 70 -55.37 41.96 -27.32
N VAL A 71 -54.11 41.82 -27.74
CA VAL A 71 -53.50 40.51 -28.02
C VAL A 71 -53.47 39.67 -26.75
N THR A 72 -53.06 40.25 -25.62
CA THR A 72 -53.05 39.56 -24.32
C THR A 72 -54.42 38.99 -23.97
N GLN A 73 -55.47 39.81 -24.05
CA GLN A 73 -56.84 39.39 -23.76
C GLN A 73 -57.30 38.29 -24.70
N LYS A 74 -57.02 38.43 -26.00
CA LYS A 74 -57.47 37.47 -27.01
C LYS A 74 -56.81 36.10 -26.85
N LEU A 75 -55.51 36.08 -26.53
CA LEU A 75 -54.77 34.86 -26.22
C LEU A 75 -55.33 34.20 -24.94
N HIS A 76 -55.59 34.99 -23.91
CA HIS A 76 -56.17 34.50 -22.65
C HIS A 76 -57.56 33.84 -22.85
N GLU A 77 -58.43 34.43 -23.67
CA GLU A 77 -59.75 33.87 -24.01
C GLU A 77 -59.63 32.49 -24.68
N HIS A 78 -58.73 32.33 -25.65
CA HIS A 78 -58.48 31.06 -26.34
C HIS A 78 -57.87 29.99 -25.44
N LEU A 79 -56.91 30.37 -24.60
CA LEU A 79 -56.23 29.46 -23.68
C LEU A 79 -57.17 29.00 -22.56
N THR A 80 -58.00 29.89 -22.02
CA THR A 80 -59.03 29.53 -21.03
C THR A 80 -60.06 28.56 -21.61
N ALA A 81 -60.48 28.75 -22.86
CA ALA A 81 -61.36 27.79 -23.55
C ALA A 81 -60.67 26.44 -23.76
N THR A 82 -59.37 26.44 -24.02
CA THR A 82 -58.56 25.22 -24.18
C THR A 82 -58.39 24.46 -22.87
N ALA A 83 -58.13 25.16 -21.76
CA ALA A 83 -58.05 24.55 -20.44
C ALA A 83 -59.34 23.82 -20.03
N LYS A 84 -60.51 24.42 -20.32
CA LYS A 84 -61.81 23.77 -20.10
C LYS A 84 -61.99 22.49 -20.91
N ARG A 85 -61.50 22.44 -22.15
CA ARG A 85 -61.53 21.21 -22.96
C ARG A 85 -60.63 20.13 -22.34
N LEU A 86 -59.44 20.50 -21.90
CA LEU A 86 -58.49 19.56 -21.27
C LEU A 86 -59.02 19.02 -19.93
N GLU A 87 -59.81 19.79 -19.20
CA GLU A 87 -60.46 19.34 -17.96
C GLU A 87 -61.39 18.13 -18.21
N GLU A 88 -62.11 18.12 -19.34
CA GLU A 88 -63.06 17.06 -19.72
C GLU A 88 -62.39 15.80 -20.30
N VAL A 89 -61.08 15.86 -20.61
CA VAL A 89 -60.33 14.73 -21.20
C VAL A 89 -60.11 13.64 -20.14
N PRO A 90 -60.27 12.34 -20.47
CA PRO A 90 -59.97 11.25 -19.55
C PRO A 90 -58.46 11.13 -19.27
N ASP A 91 -58.11 10.65 -18.07
CA ASP A 91 -56.73 10.52 -17.60
C ASP A 91 -55.80 9.76 -18.56
N SER A 92 -56.31 8.74 -19.25
CA SER A 92 -55.53 7.92 -20.19
C SER A 92 -55.03 8.67 -21.42
N LYS A 93 -55.65 9.81 -21.77
CA LYS A 93 -55.29 10.63 -22.95
C LYS A 93 -54.83 12.04 -22.59
N LEU A 94 -54.92 12.43 -21.32
CA LEU A 94 -54.64 13.80 -20.89
C LEU A 94 -53.24 14.27 -21.28
N LEU A 95 -52.21 13.44 -21.05
CA LEU A 95 -50.82 13.76 -21.40
C LEU A 95 -50.61 13.91 -22.92
N GLU A 96 -51.24 13.06 -23.73
CA GLU A 96 -51.20 13.13 -25.19
C GLU A 96 -51.84 14.43 -25.69
N GLU A 97 -53.04 14.76 -25.21
CA GLU A 97 -53.76 15.98 -25.60
C GLU A 97 -53.04 17.26 -25.15
N ILE A 98 -52.40 17.27 -23.97
CA ILE A 98 -51.56 18.39 -23.52
C ILE A 98 -50.38 18.58 -24.47
N SER A 99 -49.70 17.49 -24.86
CA SER A 99 -48.56 17.55 -25.79
C SER A 99 -48.97 18.10 -27.17
N ILE A 100 -50.09 17.64 -27.71
CA ILE A 100 -50.65 18.12 -28.99
C ILE A 100 -50.99 19.62 -28.88
N THR A 101 -51.72 20.00 -27.83
CA THR A 101 -52.14 21.37 -27.57
C THR A 101 -50.93 22.31 -27.44
N TRP A 102 -49.87 21.87 -26.78
CA TRP A 102 -48.62 22.62 -26.65
C TRP A 102 -47.94 22.83 -28.01
N ALA A 103 -47.78 21.78 -28.81
CA ALA A 103 -47.17 21.87 -30.13
C ALA A 103 -47.94 22.83 -31.05
N GLU A 104 -49.27 22.78 -31.00
CA GLU A 104 -50.14 23.70 -31.75
C GLU A 104 -50.01 25.15 -31.26
N HIS A 105 -49.91 25.34 -29.94
CA HIS A 105 -49.69 26.67 -29.36
C HIS A 105 -48.33 27.25 -29.77
N GLN A 106 -47.25 26.47 -29.77
CA GLN A 106 -45.93 26.93 -30.23
C GLN A 106 -45.97 27.40 -31.69
N ILE A 107 -46.61 26.63 -32.58
CA ILE A 107 -46.78 27.00 -33.99
C ILE A 107 -47.61 28.29 -34.12
N THR A 108 -48.70 28.40 -33.35
CA THR A 108 -49.56 29.59 -33.32
C THR A 108 -48.81 30.83 -32.84
N MET A 109 -48.02 30.71 -31.78
CA MET A 109 -47.24 31.83 -31.24
C MET A 109 -46.15 32.31 -32.19
N ILE A 110 -45.54 31.42 -32.99
CA ILE A 110 -44.60 31.81 -34.04
C ILE A 110 -45.31 32.68 -35.09
N MET A 111 -46.49 32.27 -35.56
CA MET A 111 -47.26 33.04 -36.55
C MET A 111 -47.72 34.41 -36.00
N VAL A 112 -48.21 34.45 -34.76
CA VAL A 112 -48.63 35.70 -34.11
C VAL A 112 -47.45 36.65 -33.89
N ARG A 113 -46.29 36.12 -33.46
CA ARG A 113 -45.04 36.89 -33.35
C ARG A 113 -44.60 37.46 -34.69
N ASP A 114 -44.70 36.70 -35.78
CA ASP A 114 -44.28 37.16 -37.11
C ASP A 114 -45.17 38.31 -37.62
N ILE A 115 -46.48 38.27 -37.36
CA ILE A 115 -47.41 39.38 -37.63
C ILE A 115 -47.07 40.61 -36.78
N LEU A 116 -46.69 40.40 -35.52
CA LEU A 116 -46.44 41.45 -34.54
C LEU A 116 -44.96 41.85 -34.42
N MET A 117 -44.11 41.44 -35.35
CA MET A 117 -42.66 41.60 -35.29
C MET A 117 -42.20 43.06 -35.09
N TYR A 118 -42.93 44.02 -35.64
CA TYR A 118 -42.63 45.45 -35.44
C TYR A 118 -42.91 45.92 -33.99
N MET A 119 -43.95 45.37 -33.35
CA MET A 119 -44.30 45.66 -31.97
C MET A 119 -43.20 45.17 -31.01
N ASP A 120 -42.71 43.94 -31.21
CA ASP A 120 -41.59 43.37 -30.45
C ASP A 120 -40.32 44.24 -30.56
N ARG A 121 -39.97 44.66 -31.79
CA ARG A 121 -38.74 45.43 -32.05
C ARG A 121 -38.77 46.87 -31.54
N THR A 122 -39.95 47.50 -31.46
CA THR A 122 -40.04 48.95 -31.23
C THR A 122 -40.82 49.36 -30.00
N TYR A 123 -41.99 48.77 -29.78
CA TYR A 123 -42.91 49.17 -28.70
C TYR A 123 -42.55 48.45 -27.40
N ILE A 124 -42.40 47.12 -27.45
CA ILE A 124 -42.09 46.28 -26.29
C ILE A 124 -40.73 46.65 -25.68
N LEU A 125 -39.73 46.95 -26.52
CA LEU A 125 -38.42 47.42 -26.09
C LEU A 125 -38.48 48.76 -25.34
N LYS A 126 -39.38 49.68 -25.75
CA LYS A 126 -39.53 51.01 -25.13
C LYS A 126 -40.30 50.93 -23.81
N GLU A 127 -41.37 50.15 -23.77
CA GLU A 127 -42.26 50.02 -22.61
C GLU A 127 -41.83 48.93 -21.61
N ARG A 128 -40.71 48.23 -21.89
CA ARG A 128 -40.19 47.11 -21.08
C ARG A 128 -41.26 46.04 -20.78
N ARG A 129 -42.05 45.71 -21.79
CA ARG A 129 -43.06 44.64 -21.73
C ARG A 129 -42.44 43.32 -22.17
N ARG A 130 -43.17 42.21 -22.01
CA ARG A 130 -42.72 40.89 -22.47
C ARG A 130 -42.88 40.78 -23.99
N PRO A 131 -41.91 40.21 -24.72
CA PRO A 131 -42.07 39.80 -26.11
C PRO A 131 -43.31 38.95 -26.32
N VAL A 132 -43.90 39.01 -27.52
CA VAL A 132 -45.15 38.30 -27.83
C VAL A 132 -45.03 36.78 -27.63
N TYR A 133 -43.89 36.20 -28.04
CA TYR A 133 -43.67 34.76 -27.85
C TYR A 133 -43.61 34.38 -26.36
N GLU A 134 -42.83 35.12 -25.56
CA GLU A 134 -42.73 34.91 -24.11
C GLU A 134 -44.07 35.15 -23.38
N LEU A 135 -44.87 36.13 -23.84
CA LEU A 135 -46.23 36.36 -23.36
C LEU A 135 -47.11 35.13 -23.63
N GLY A 136 -46.99 34.52 -24.82
CA GLY A 136 -47.70 33.29 -25.17
C GLY A 136 -47.34 32.11 -24.26
N LEU A 137 -46.06 31.96 -23.91
CA LEU A 137 -45.62 30.93 -22.95
C LEU A 137 -46.16 31.22 -21.54
N HIS A 138 -46.10 32.48 -21.11
CA HIS A 138 -46.60 32.91 -19.80
C HIS A 138 -48.11 32.66 -19.65
N LEU A 139 -48.91 33.00 -20.66
CA LEU A 139 -50.35 32.77 -20.63
C LEU A 139 -50.68 31.27 -20.69
N PHE A 140 -49.96 30.49 -21.50
CA PHE A 140 -50.16 29.03 -21.53
C PHE A 140 -49.90 28.41 -20.16
N ARG A 141 -48.84 28.85 -19.48
CA ARG A 141 -48.54 28.43 -18.12
C ARG A 141 -49.70 28.75 -17.17
N LEU A 142 -50.14 30.01 -17.10
CA LEU A 142 -51.17 30.45 -16.13
C LEU A 142 -52.53 29.82 -16.41
N ASP A 143 -52.96 29.84 -17.68
CA ASP A 143 -54.34 29.52 -18.05
C ASP A 143 -54.54 28.02 -18.29
N VAL A 144 -53.50 27.30 -18.76
CA VAL A 144 -53.59 25.89 -19.15
C VAL A 144 -52.87 24.99 -18.16
N TRP A 145 -51.57 25.18 -17.95
CA TRP A 145 -50.78 24.29 -17.09
C TRP A 145 -51.12 24.44 -15.61
N GLU A 146 -51.18 25.67 -15.09
CA GLU A 146 -51.50 25.98 -13.70
C GLU A 146 -53.02 25.97 -13.42
N HIS A 147 -53.83 25.55 -14.40
CA HIS A 147 -55.26 25.36 -14.19
C HIS A 147 -55.50 24.31 -13.08
N PRO A 148 -56.32 24.61 -12.05
CA PRO A 148 -56.42 23.79 -10.83
C PRO A 148 -56.69 22.31 -11.08
N ASN A 149 -57.57 22.01 -12.06
CA ASN A 149 -57.99 20.64 -12.36
C ASN A 149 -57.12 19.95 -13.42
N VAL A 150 -56.17 20.64 -14.05
CA VAL A 150 -55.28 20.05 -15.07
C VAL A 150 -53.92 19.75 -14.47
N LYS A 151 -53.36 20.70 -13.70
CA LYS A 151 -52.01 20.59 -13.11
C LYS A 151 -51.81 19.32 -12.30
N GLU A 152 -52.64 19.12 -11.27
CA GLU A 152 -52.49 18.02 -10.31
C GLU A 152 -52.63 16.67 -11.01
N ARG A 153 -53.66 16.51 -11.86
CA ARG A 153 -53.87 15.30 -12.67
C ARG A 153 -52.70 15.02 -13.61
N ALA A 154 -52.20 16.02 -14.33
CA ALA A 154 -51.08 15.84 -15.25
C ALA A 154 -49.79 15.46 -14.50
N SER A 155 -49.47 16.15 -13.40
CA SER A 155 -48.30 15.83 -12.56
C SER A 155 -48.38 14.41 -11.99
N ASP A 156 -49.54 13.98 -11.49
CA ASP A 156 -49.73 12.62 -10.96
C ASP A 156 -49.58 11.55 -12.04
N LEU A 157 -50.12 11.79 -13.24
CA LEU A 157 -49.98 10.87 -14.37
C LEU A 157 -48.53 10.77 -14.86
N LEU A 158 -47.78 11.87 -14.88
CA LEU A 158 -46.35 11.86 -15.18
C LEU A 158 -45.57 10.98 -14.19
N MET A 159 -45.81 11.16 -12.88
CA MET A 159 -45.15 10.37 -11.84
C MET A 159 -45.60 8.90 -11.87
N MET A 160 -46.87 8.61 -12.17
CA MET A 160 -47.37 7.25 -12.31
C MET A 160 -46.77 6.54 -13.52
N ALA A 161 -46.57 7.23 -14.64
CA ALA A 161 -45.93 6.66 -15.82
C ALA A 161 -44.47 6.24 -15.53
N VAL A 162 -43.71 7.11 -14.84
CA VAL A 162 -42.34 6.80 -14.39
C VAL A 162 -42.33 5.58 -13.46
N ALA A 163 -43.25 5.51 -12.49
CA ALA A 163 -43.36 4.39 -11.56
C ALA A 163 -43.70 3.06 -12.28
N ASN A 164 -44.68 3.07 -13.18
CA ASN A 164 -45.07 1.89 -13.97
C ASN A 164 -43.90 1.35 -14.80
N GLU A 165 -43.10 2.23 -15.38
CA GLU A 165 -41.92 1.85 -16.15
C GLU A 165 -40.82 1.25 -15.25
N ARG A 166 -40.69 1.68 -13.97
CA ARG A 166 -39.79 1.05 -12.99
C ARG A 166 -40.24 -0.36 -12.60
N ASP A 167 -41.55 -0.60 -12.55
CA ASP A 167 -42.14 -1.93 -12.34
C ASP A 167 -42.02 -2.85 -13.57
N GLY A 168 -41.41 -2.39 -14.66
CA GLY A 168 -41.20 -3.17 -15.88
C GLY A 168 -42.43 -3.27 -16.79
N ARG A 169 -43.44 -2.41 -16.58
CA ARG A 169 -44.58 -2.32 -17.51
C ARG A 169 -44.13 -1.57 -18.77
N LEU A 170 -44.37 -2.17 -19.94
CA LEU A 170 -44.14 -1.52 -21.23
C LEU A 170 -45.13 -0.36 -21.38
N THR A 171 -44.63 0.87 -21.34
CA THR A 171 -45.39 2.07 -21.68
C THR A 171 -44.82 2.64 -22.97
N ASP A 172 -45.64 2.71 -24.02
CA ASP A 172 -45.31 3.32 -25.32
C ASP A 172 -45.17 4.87 -25.22
N ASP A 173 -45.23 5.43 -24.01
CA ASP A 173 -45.41 6.86 -23.73
C ASP A 173 -44.10 7.65 -23.54
N ARG A 174 -42.91 7.04 -23.69
CA ARG A 174 -41.62 7.74 -23.47
C ARG A 174 -41.48 9.03 -24.29
N THR A 175 -42.00 9.04 -25.51
CA THR A 175 -41.99 10.21 -26.39
C THR A 175 -42.87 11.34 -25.84
N ILE A 176 -44.05 11.00 -25.32
CA ILE A 176 -45.01 11.95 -24.75
C ILE A 176 -44.43 12.54 -23.46
N LEU A 177 -43.87 11.70 -22.58
CA LEU A 177 -43.22 12.17 -21.35
C LEU A 177 -42.08 13.14 -21.65
N LYS A 178 -41.23 12.82 -22.64
CA LYS A 178 -40.15 13.70 -23.10
C LYS A 178 -40.69 15.05 -23.60
N GLN A 179 -41.77 15.05 -24.38
CA GLN A 179 -42.38 16.29 -24.90
C GLN A 179 -42.94 17.16 -23.78
N ILE A 180 -43.59 16.56 -22.78
CA ILE A 180 -44.14 17.29 -21.64
C ILE A 180 -43.01 17.82 -20.74
N VAL A 181 -41.97 17.04 -20.49
CA VAL A 181 -40.78 17.52 -19.77
C VAL A 181 -40.13 18.70 -20.49
N ALA A 182 -39.99 18.62 -21.82
CA ALA A 182 -39.47 19.72 -22.63
C ALA A 182 -40.36 20.98 -22.54
N MET A 183 -41.69 20.81 -22.57
CA MET A 183 -42.64 21.89 -22.34
C MET A 183 -42.42 22.55 -20.98
N LEU A 184 -42.30 21.78 -19.89
CA LEU A 184 -42.10 22.34 -18.54
C LEU A 184 -40.79 23.13 -18.43
N LEU A 185 -39.73 22.69 -19.11
CA LEU A 185 -38.46 23.41 -19.20
C LEU A 185 -38.62 24.74 -19.95
N GLU A 186 -39.32 24.76 -21.08
CA GLU A 186 -39.60 25.98 -21.85
C GLU A 186 -40.48 26.98 -21.07
N LEU A 187 -41.51 26.48 -20.37
CA LEU A 187 -42.38 27.32 -19.53
C LEU A 187 -41.63 27.96 -18.35
N GLY A 188 -40.59 27.29 -17.83
CA GLY A 188 -39.74 27.84 -16.76
C GLY A 188 -38.82 28.97 -17.23
N GLN A 189 -38.36 28.95 -18.49
CA GLN A 189 -37.45 29.95 -19.05
C GLN A 189 -38.10 31.33 -19.24
N ALA A 190 -39.42 31.38 -19.46
CA ALA A 190 -40.15 32.62 -19.76
C ALA A 190 -40.26 33.59 -18.57
N ASP A 191 -39.94 33.15 -17.33
CA ASP A 191 -40.27 33.90 -16.13
C ASP A 191 -39.31 33.83 -14.96
N SER A 192 -38.12 33.24 -15.12
CA SER A 192 -37.29 32.85 -13.97
C SER A 192 -38.09 32.07 -12.91
N SER A 193 -39.09 31.31 -13.38
CA SER A 193 -40.01 30.57 -12.53
C SER A 193 -39.70 29.09 -12.60
N ASN A 194 -39.61 28.46 -11.44
CA ASN A 194 -39.15 27.09 -11.27
C ASN A 194 -40.25 26.04 -11.57
N VAL A 195 -41.02 26.21 -12.66
CA VAL A 195 -42.14 25.32 -13.01
C VAL A 195 -41.67 23.88 -13.14
N TYR A 196 -40.60 23.66 -13.91
CA TYR A 196 -39.98 22.35 -14.03
C TYR A 196 -39.49 21.79 -12.68
N GLU A 197 -38.82 22.62 -11.87
CA GLU A 197 -38.23 22.14 -10.62
C GLU A 197 -39.29 21.77 -9.58
N ILE A 198 -40.37 22.54 -9.50
CA ILE A 198 -41.45 22.37 -8.52
C ILE A 198 -42.40 21.26 -8.96
N ASP A 199 -42.84 21.27 -10.22
CA ASP A 199 -43.94 20.42 -10.68
C ASP A 199 -43.48 19.06 -11.22
N PHE A 200 -42.18 18.92 -11.55
CA PHE A 200 -41.60 17.67 -12.04
C PHE A 200 -40.38 17.23 -11.26
N GLU A 201 -39.31 18.03 -11.18
CA GLU A 201 -38.01 17.57 -10.64
C GLU A 201 -38.10 17.16 -9.17
N THR A 202 -38.71 17.98 -8.31
CA THR A 202 -38.82 17.70 -6.88
C THR A 202 -39.66 16.44 -6.61
N PRO A 203 -40.88 16.29 -7.18
CA PRO A 203 -41.65 15.04 -7.09
C PRO A 203 -40.92 13.83 -7.68
N PHE A 204 -40.27 13.99 -8.83
CA PHE A 204 -39.53 12.94 -9.51
C PHE A 204 -38.39 12.43 -8.64
N LEU A 205 -37.53 13.31 -8.14
CA LEU A 205 -36.42 12.93 -7.26
C LEU A 205 -36.91 12.28 -5.97
N GLY A 206 -37.97 12.83 -5.35
CA GLY A 206 -38.57 12.28 -4.14
C GLY A 206 -39.12 10.87 -4.33
N GLN A 207 -39.94 10.65 -5.37
CA GLN A 207 -40.49 9.33 -5.70
C GLN A 207 -39.38 8.32 -6.05
N THR A 208 -38.33 8.78 -6.74
CA THR A 208 -37.17 7.93 -7.09
C THR A 208 -36.39 7.51 -5.85
N GLN A 209 -36.18 8.43 -4.92
CA GLN A 209 -35.53 8.16 -3.64
C GLN A 209 -36.30 7.13 -2.83
N ASP A 210 -37.61 7.33 -2.67
CA ASP A 210 -38.47 6.41 -1.90
C ASP A 210 -38.52 5.02 -2.53
N PHE A 211 -38.60 4.94 -3.86
CA PHE A 211 -38.56 3.68 -4.59
C PHE A 211 -37.27 2.91 -4.31
N TYR A 212 -36.09 3.51 -4.57
CA TYR A 212 -34.82 2.82 -4.38
C TYR A 212 -34.52 2.54 -2.90
N ARG A 213 -35.00 3.38 -1.98
CA ARG A 213 -34.87 3.11 -0.54
C ARG A 213 -35.60 1.84 -0.13
N VAL A 214 -36.83 1.64 -0.58
CA VAL A 214 -37.63 0.44 -0.24
C VAL A 214 -37.13 -0.79 -1.00
N GLU A 215 -36.88 -0.64 -2.30
CA GLU A 215 -36.51 -1.75 -3.17
C GLU A 215 -35.13 -2.31 -2.84
N SER A 216 -34.14 -1.44 -2.57
CA SER A 216 -32.79 -1.89 -2.16
C SER A 216 -32.80 -2.69 -0.87
N LEU A 217 -33.53 -2.23 0.16
CA LEU A 217 -33.67 -2.93 1.44
C LEU A 217 -34.40 -4.27 1.27
N SER A 218 -35.50 -4.29 0.53
CA SER A 218 -36.28 -5.49 0.24
C SER A 218 -35.43 -6.54 -0.48
N PHE A 219 -34.70 -6.13 -1.51
CA PHE A 219 -33.85 -7.02 -2.29
C PHE A 219 -32.67 -7.55 -1.47
N LEU A 220 -32.00 -6.69 -0.69
CA LEU A 220 -30.87 -7.09 0.15
C LEU A 220 -31.27 -8.07 1.25
N SER A 221 -32.50 -7.98 1.77
CA SER A 221 -33.00 -8.91 2.81
C SER A 221 -33.22 -10.35 2.31
N ARG A 222 -33.33 -10.55 0.99
CA ARG A 222 -33.69 -11.84 0.37
C ARG A 222 -32.56 -12.47 -0.44
N ASN A 223 -31.52 -11.71 -0.77
CA ASN A 223 -30.48 -12.13 -1.71
C ASN A 223 -29.08 -11.94 -1.11
N THR A 224 -28.07 -12.45 -1.81
CA THR A 224 -26.67 -12.29 -1.40
C THR A 224 -26.12 -10.91 -1.75
N ALA A 225 -25.01 -10.53 -1.11
CA ALA A 225 -24.32 -9.28 -1.44
C ALA A 225 -23.85 -9.22 -2.91
N THR A 226 -23.44 -10.35 -3.49
CA THR A 226 -23.03 -10.42 -4.90
C THR A 226 -24.20 -10.22 -5.85
N ASP A 227 -25.36 -10.82 -5.55
CA ASP A 227 -26.58 -10.62 -6.36
C ASP A 227 -27.04 -9.17 -6.27
N TYR A 228 -26.95 -8.57 -5.07
CA TYR A 228 -27.25 -7.15 -4.87
C TYR A 228 -26.35 -6.25 -5.71
N VAL A 229 -25.03 -6.49 -5.74
CA VAL A 229 -24.08 -5.69 -6.53
C VAL A 229 -24.46 -5.72 -8.03
N ILE A 230 -24.74 -6.91 -8.57
CA ILE A 230 -25.16 -7.05 -9.98
C ILE A 230 -26.46 -6.30 -10.23
N LYS A 231 -27.44 -6.42 -9.32
CA LYS A 231 -28.72 -5.76 -9.43
C LYS A 231 -28.61 -4.23 -9.30
N ALA A 232 -27.75 -3.73 -8.43
CA ALA A 232 -27.48 -2.31 -8.25
C ALA A 232 -26.83 -1.67 -9.47
N ILE A 233 -25.87 -2.37 -10.11
CA ILE A 233 -25.29 -1.92 -11.38
C ILE A 233 -26.37 -1.79 -12.45
N ARG A 234 -27.25 -2.80 -12.55
CA ARG A 234 -28.37 -2.78 -13.49
C ARG A 234 -29.35 -1.63 -13.21
N TRP A 235 -29.71 -1.38 -11.95
CA TRP A 235 -30.58 -0.24 -11.59
C TRP A 235 -29.96 1.11 -11.97
N LEU A 236 -28.65 1.28 -11.77
CA LEU A 236 -27.93 2.50 -12.18
C LEU A 236 -27.96 2.68 -13.71
N GLU A 237 -27.82 1.61 -14.48
CA GLU A 237 -27.92 1.65 -15.95
C GLU A 237 -29.36 1.95 -16.41
N GLU A 238 -30.35 1.28 -15.84
CA GLU A 238 -31.77 1.49 -16.15
C GLU A 238 -32.19 2.95 -15.87
N GLU A 239 -31.74 3.56 -14.77
CA GLU A 239 -32.06 4.96 -14.49
C GLU A 239 -31.30 5.93 -15.41
N LYS A 240 -30.03 5.63 -15.73
CA LYS A 240 -29.28 6.44 -16.69
C LYS A 240 -29.95 6.44 -18.07
N ASP A 241 -30.40 5.28 -18.53
CA ASP A 241 -31.12 5.16 -19.80
C ASP A 241 -32.45 5.91 -19.76
N ARG A 242 -33.15 5.89 -18.62
CA ARG A 242 -34.39 6.65 -18.40
C ARG A 242 -34.16 8.16 -18.42
N ALA A 243 -33.13 8.65 -17.73
CA ALA A 243 -32.75 10.06 -17.74
C ALA A 243 -32.42 10.54 -19.16
N ASN A 244 -31.69 9.73 -19.93
CA ASN A 244 -31.39 10.00 -21.34
C ASN A 244 -32.64 9.98 -22.23
N ALA A 245 -33.53 9.00 -22.04
CA ALA A 245 -34.76 8.88 -22.82
C ALA A 245 -35.69 10.07 -22.61
N LEU A 246 -35.80 10.57 -21.38
CA LEU A 246 -36.58 11.76 -21.03
C LEU A 246 -35.86 13.08 -21.36
N ALA A 247 -34.60 13.02 -21.81
CA ALA A 247 -33.75 14.18 -22.08
C ALA A 247 -33.69 15.17 -20.90
N LEU A 248 -33.49 14.64 -19.69
CA LEU A 248 -33.38 15.45 -18.48
C LEU A 248 -32.17 16.40 -18.57
N PRO A 249 -32.28 17.63 -18.04
CA PRO A 249 -31.15 18.56 -18.01
C PRO A 249 -30.07 18.08 -17.04
N LEU A 250 -28.83 18.50 -17.28
CA LEU A 250 -27.67 18.14 -16.43
C LEU A 250 -27.86 18.60 -14.96
N THR A 251 -28.64 19.66 -14.75
CA THR A 251 -29.02 20.17 -13.43
C THR A 251 -29.81 19.15 -12.61
N THR A 252 -30.52 18.23 -13.26
CA THR A 252 -31.31 17.16 -12.64
C THR A 252 -30.58 15.82 -12.67
N GLU A 253 -29.84 15.53 -13.75
CA GLU A 253 -29.06 14.29 -13.87
C GLU A 253 -28.02 14.14 -12.75
N SER A 254 -27.33 15.24 -12.39
CA SER A 254 -26.31 15.19 -11.33
C SER A 254 -26.90 14.92 -9.93
N PRO A 255 -27.95 15.62 -9.46
CA PRO A 255 -28.64 15.27 -8.22
C PRO A 255 -29.28 13.89 -8.22
N LEU A 256 -29.88 13.46 -9.35
CA LEU A 256 -30.46 12.13 -9.51
C LEU A 256 -29.40 11.04 -9.31
N GLN A 257 -28.28 11.15 -10.01
CA GLN A 257 -27.18 10.18 -9.90
C GLN A 257 -26.63 10.13 -8.47
N ALA A 258 -26.34 11.29 -7.86
CA ALA A 258 -25.80 11.36 -6.51
C ALA A 258 -26.77 10.75 -5.47
N MET A 259 -28.08 10.99 -5.63
CA MET A 259 -29.10 10.43 -4.75
C MET A 259 -29.17 8.91 -4.87
N ILE A 260 -29.18 8.37 -6.09
CA ILE A 260 -29.27 6.92 -6.31
C ILE A 260 -27.99 6.22 -5.82
N GLU A 261 -26.82 6.80 -6.06
CA GLU A 261 -25.55 6.29 -5.54
C GLU A 261 -25.56 6.29 -4.00
N THR A 262 -26.16 7.29 -3.35
CA THR A 262 -26.31 7.32 -1.89
C THR A 262 -27.25 6.22 -1.39
N GLU A 263 -28.43 6.05 -2.00
CA GLU A 263 -29.43 5.07 -1.57
C GLU A 263 -29.01 3.62 -1.88
N LEU A 264 -28.38 3.37 -3.03
CA LEU A 264 -27.99 2.02 -3.45
C LEU A 264 -26.62 1.59 -2.94
N ILE A 265 -25.69 2.52 -2.71
CA ILE A 265 -24.29 2.20 -2.36
C ILE A 265 -23.98 2.66 -0.94
N ASP A 266 -23.99 3.97 -0.66
CA ASP A 266 -23.47 4.52 0.60
C ASP A 266 -24.19 3.96 1.84
N ARG A 267 -25.52 3.91 1.81
CA ARG A 267 -26.34 3.37 2.91
C ARG A 267 -26.11 1.88 3.19
N HIS A 268 -25.76 1.11 2.16
CA HIS A 268 -25.60 -0.34 2.26
C HIS A 268 -24.14 -0.78 2.27
N ALA A 269 -23.19 0.13 2.05
CA ALA A 269 -21.78 -0.19 1.84
C ALA A 269 -21.20 -1.06 2.96
N ARG A 270 -21.44 -0.68 4.23
CA ARG A 270 -20.98 -1.45 5.38
C ARG A 270 -21.64 -2.82 5.45
N THR A 271 -22.95 -2.89 5.24
CA THR A 271 -23.70 -4.15 5.24
C THR A 271 -23.18 -5.11 4.17
N LEU A 272 -22.92 -4.61 2.94
CA LEU A 272 -22.38 -5.41 1.84
C LEU A 272 -20.96 -5.93 2.10
N VAL A 273 -20.18 -5.21 2.90
CA VAL A 273 -18.84 -5.65 3.31
C VAL A 273 -18.92 -6.70 4.42
N ASP A 274 -19.75 -6.46 5.43
CA ASP A 274 -19.84 -7.23 6.67
C ASP A 274 -20.80 -8.44 6.58
N MET A 275 -21.60 -8.55 5.51
CA MET A 275 -22.61 -9.60 5.35
C MET A 275 -22.00 -11.00 5.51
N GLU A 276 -22.60 -11.80 6.38
CA GLU A 276 -22.12 -13.16 6.64
C GLU A 276 -22.21 -14.01 5.37
N MET A 277 -21.17 -14.82 5.12
CA MET A 277 -21.03 -15.76 4.00
C MET A 277 -20.92 -15.16 2.58
N SER A 278 -21.53 -14.01 2.29
CA SER A 278 -21.51 -13.40 0.95
C SER A 278 -20.84 -12.03 0.86
N GLY A 279 -20.61 -11.35 1.99
CA GLY A 279 -20.02 -10.01 1.99
C GLY A 279 -18.56 -10.00 1.56
N PHE A 280 -18.02 -8.82 1.28
CA PHE A 280 -16.63 -8.66 0.84
C PHE A 280 -15.62 -9.38 1.75
N ALA A 281 -15.82 -9.29 3.08
CA ALA A 281 -14.96 -9.96 4.05
C ALA A 281 -14.99 -11.50 3.95
N ALA A 282 -16.13 -12.07 3.52
CA ALA A 282 -16.26 -13.50 3.26
C ALA A 282 -15.62 -13.88 1.91
N LEU A 283 -15.81 -13.05 0.87
CA LEU A 283 -15.20 -13.27 -0.45
C LEU A 283 -13.67 -13.31 -0.35
N LEU A 284 -13.04 -12.45 0.46
CA LEU A 284 -11.58 -12.45 0.69
C LEU A 284 -11.01 -13.78 1.23
N LYS A 285 -11.85 -14.71 1.69
CA LYS A 285 -11.42 -16.04 2.12
C LYS A 285 -11.19 -16.99 0.93
N ASP A 286 -11.86 -16.76 -0.19
CA ASP A 286 -11.84 -17.63 -1.37
C ASP A 286 -11.16 -16.92 -2.56
N ASP A 287 -10.00 -17.47 -2.96
CA ASP A 287 -9.14 -16.89 -4.00
C ASP A 287 -9.71 -17.03 -5.42
N THR A 288 -10.81 -17.78 -5.57
CA THR A 288 -11.48 -17.95 -6.86
C THR A 288 -12.45 -16.80 -7.18
N LYS A 289 -12.88 -16.04 -6.16
CA LYS A 289 -13.94 -15.03 -6.24
C LYS A 289 -13.46 -13.63 -6.63
N LEU A 290 -12.43 -13.54 -7.46
CA LEU A 290 -11.81 -12.27 -7.86
C LEU A 290 -12.73 -11.38 -8.69
N THR A 291 -13.61 -11.98 -9.50
CA THR A 291 -14.59 -11.29 -10.34
C THR A 291 -15.64 -10.58 -9.49
N GLU A 292 -16.21 -11.29 -8.52
CA GLU A 292 -17.23 -10.75 -7.61
C GLU A 292 -16.67 -9.62 -6.74
N MET A 293 -15.42 -9.76 -6.28
CA MET A 293 -14.71 -8.68 -5.59
C MET A 293 -14.48 -7.46 -6.48
N ARG A 294 -14.18 -7.67 -7.76
CA ARG A 294 -13.99 -6.58 -8.73
C ARG A 294 -15.29 -5.84 -8.99
N ASP A 295 -16.39 -6.57 -9.17
CA ASP A 295 -17.69 -5.97 -9.46
C ASP A 295 -18.16 -5.14 -8.25
N MET A 296 -17.88 -5.60 -7.03
CA MET A 296 -18.12 -4.82 -5.81
C MET A 296 -17.24 -3.57 -5.74
N TYR A 297 -15.95 -3.66 -6.08
CA TYR A 297 -15.07 -2.50 -6.17
C TYR A 297 -15.54 -1.48 -7.21
N ASP A 298 -15.94 -1.94 -8.41
CA ASP A 298 -16.41 -1.07 -9.49
C ASP A 298 -17.71 -0.32 -9.11
N LEU A 299 -18.58 -0.94 -8.32
CA LEU A 299 -19.74 -0.26 -7.73
C LEU A 299 -19.30 0.78 -6.68
N PHE A 300 -18.43 0.39 -5.74
CA PHE A 300 -18.02 1.25 -4.63
C PHE A 300 -17.18 2.45 -5.07
N VAL A 301 -16.40 2.36 -6.14
CA VAL A 301 -15.60 3.48 -6.66
C VAL A 301 -16.45 4.69 -7.05
N ARG A 302 -17.73 4.49 -7.38
CA ARG A 302 -18.69 5.57 -7.66
C ARG A 302 -18.88 6.48 -6.44
N VAL A 303 -18.80 5.92 -5.22
CA VAL A 303 -18.92 6.66 -3.96
C VAL A 303 -17.59 6.57 -3.19
N PRO A 304 -16.71 7.59 -3.27
CA PRO A 304 -15.34 7.50 -2.75
C PRO A 304 -15.20 7.09 -1.28
N SER A 305 -16.14 7.49 -0.41
CA SER A 305 -16.20 7.10 1.01
C SER A 305 -16.43 5.61 1.21
N SER A 306 -17.18 4.96 0.32
CA SER A 306 -17.54 3.55 0.46
C SER A 306 -16.33 2.62 0.28
N VAL A 307 -15.37 3.01 -0.58
CA VAL A 307 -14.17 2.19 -0.87
C VAL A 307 -13.30 2.01 0.38
N ASP A 308 -13.35 2.95 1.33
CA ASP A 308 -12.60 2.81 2.59
C ASP A 308 -13.03 1.57 3.38
N PHE A 309 -14.31 1.18 3.35
CA PHE A 309 -14.78 -0.05 3.99
C PHE A 309 -14.15 -1.31 3.36
N LEU A 310 -13.97 -1.34 2.04
CA LEU A 310 -13.27 -2.45 1.36
C LEU A 310 -11.80 -2.52 1.77
N ARG A 311 -11.14 -1.36 1.89
CA ARG A 311 -9.73 -1.27 2.33
C ARG A 311 -9.56 -1.70 3.78
N GLU A 312 -10.52 -1.38 4.65
CA GLU A 312 -10.54 -1.82 6.04
C GLU A 312 -10.74 -3.33 6.15
N ALA A 313 -11.71 -3.91 5.44
CA ALA A 313 -11.93 -5.34 5.42
C ALA A 313 -10.71 -6.13 4.90
N LEU A 314 -10.05 -5.62 3.85
CA LEU A 314 -8.80 -6.17 3.34
C LEU A 314 -7.70 -6.13 4.41
N ALA A 315 -7.54 -5.00 5.09
CA ALA A 315 -6.53 -4.83 6.14
C ALA A 315 -6.76 -5.78 7.32
N GLU A 316 -8.00 -5.87 7.81
CA GLU A 316 -8.36 -6.77 8.91
C GLU A 316 -8.15 -8.24 8.54
N ARG A 317 -8.47 -8.62 7.30
CA ARG A 317 -8.21 -9.97 6.80
C ARG A 317 -6.70 -10.30 6.76
N ILE A 318 -5.88 -9.39 6.21
CA ILE A 318 -4.42 -9.54 6.19
C ILE A 318 -3.87 -9.69 7.61
N LYS A 319 -4.33 -8.87 8.56
CA LYS A 319 -3.91 -8.96 9.97
C LYS A 319 -4.34 -10.27 10.62
N ALA A 320 -5.53 -10.78 10.32
CA ALA A 320 -6.03 -12.06 10.85
C ALA A 320 -5.20 -13.25 10.33
N ASP A 321 -4.96 -13.31 9.01
CA ASP A 321 -4.14 -14.35 8.39
C ASP A 321 -2.68 -14.26 8.90
N GLY A 322 -2.13 -13.05 9.04
CA GLY A 322 -0.79 -12.83 9.59
C GLY A 322 -0.65 -13.27 11.05
N LYS A 323 -1.66 -13.00 11.90
CA LYS A 323 -1.69 -13.49 13.29
C LYS A 323 -1.74 -15.02 13.37
N ALA A 324 -2.41 -15.68 12.44
CA ALA A 324 -2.42 -17.14 12.37
C ALA A 324 -1.01 -17.70 12.10
N LEU A 325 -0.28 -17.10 11.15
CA LEU A 325 1.11 -17.46 10.86
C LEU A 325 2.04 -17.28 12.08
N ILE A 326 1.89 -16.19 12.82
CA ILE A 326 2.65 -15.94 14.05
C ILE A 326 2.31 -16.97 15.14
N SER A 327 1.02 -17.28 15.31
CA SER A 327 0.56 -18.24 16.32
C SER A 327 1.11 -19.65 16.06
N ASP A 328 1.20 -20.07 14.80
CA ASP A 328 1.79 -21.36 14.41
C ASP A 328 3.29 -21.41 14.68
N GLN A 329 3.98 -20.27 14.54
CA GLN A 329 5.38 -20.13 14.91
C GLN A 329 5.59 -20.20 16.43
N GLU A 330 4.71 -19.60 17.24
CA GLU A 330 4.78 -19.69 18.71
C GLU A 330 4.59 -21.10 19.26
N LYS A 331 3.71 -21.88 18.63
CA LYS A 331 3.46 -23.28 19.01
C LYS A 331 4.60 -24.23 18.66
N GLY A 332 5.68 -23.73 18.04
CA GLY A 332 6.82 -24.52 17.60
C GLY A 332 6.50 -25.48 16.46
N ALA A 333 5.38 -25.27 15.75
CA ALA A 333 4.92 -26.11 14.66
C ALA A 333 5.62 -25.79 13.32
N SER A 334 6.21 -24.60 13.19
CA SER A 334 6.83 -24.11 11.95
C SER A 334 8.31 -23.75 12.15
N ASP A 335 9.15 -24.19 11.22
CA ASP A 335 10.58 -23.82 11.14
C ASP A 335 10.70 -22.35 10.70
N PRO A 336 11.70 -21.56 11.17
CA PRO A 336 11.83 -20.14 10.78
C PRO A 336 11.78 -19.85 9.26
N PRO A 337 12.37 -20.70 8.38
CA PRO A 337 12.22 -20.58 6.93
C PRO A 337 10.80 -20.81 6.42
N ALA A 338 10.02 -21.69 7.06
CA ALA A 338 8.65 -22.00 6.66
C ALA A 338 7.71 -20.82 6.95
N PHE A 339 7.92 -20.10 8.06
CA PHE A 339 7.22 -18.85 8.35
C PHE A 339 7.41 -17.81 7.22
N VAL A 340 8.65 -17.55 6.81
CA VAL A 340 8.97 -16.56 5.76
C VAL A 340 8.34 -16.97 4.42
N LYS A 341 8.38 -18.27 4.06
CA LYS A 341 7.69 -18.78 2.87
C LYS A 341 6.17 -18.55 2.94
N GLY A 342 5.56 -18.79 4.10
CA GLY A 342 4.13 -18.50 4.32
C GLY A 342 3.79 -17.03 4.10
N VAL A 343 4.63 -16.11 4.61
CA VAL A 343 4.47 -14.66 4.39
C VAL A 343 4.63 -14.30 2.90
N LEU A 344 5.59 -14.89 2.18
CA LEU A 344 5.76 -14.67 0.74
C LEU A 344 4.53 -15.14 -0.06
N THR A 345 4.02 -16.33 0.21
CA THR A 345 2.83 -16.88 -0.47
C THR A 345 1.59 -16.03 -0.16
N MET A 346 1.42 -15.61 1.10
CA MET A 346 0.34 -14.72 1.50
C MET A 346 0.44 -13.38 0.77
N ARG A 347 1.64 -12.82 0.62
CA ARG A 347 1.84 -11.57 -0.13
C ARG A 347 1.45 -11.72 -1.60
N GLU A 348 1.87 -12.79 -2.27
CA GLU A 348 1.53 -13.03 -3.69
C GLU A 348 0.02 -13.15 -3.90
N ARG A 349 -0.66 -13.83 -2.98
CA ARG A 349 -2.12 -13.93 -2.95
C ARG A 349 -2.78 -12.54 -2.90
N TYR A 350 -2.39 -11.69 -1.95
CA TYR A 350 -2.98 -10.35 -1.81
C TYR A 350 -2.55 -9.37 -2.91
N ASP A 351 -1.33 -9.45 -3.43
CA ASP A 351 -0.90 -8.68 -4.61
C ASP A 351 -1.85 -8.98 -5.79
N LYS A 352 -2.19 -10.27 -6.03
CA LYS A 352 -3.14 -10.67 -7.08
C LYS A 352 -4.55 -10.09 -6.86
N ILE A 353 -5.05 -10.11 -5.62
CA ILE A 353 -6.36 -9.53 -5.27
C ILE A 353 -6.36 -8.03 -5.55
N VAL A 354 -5.32 -7.31 -5.14
CA VAL A 354 -5.22 -5.85 -5.37
C VAL A 354 -5.10 -5.53 -6.85
N ASP A 355 -4.33 -6.30 -7.61
CA ASP A 355 -4.13 -6.04 -9.04
C ASP A 355 -5.38 -6.35 -9.88
N VAL A 356 -6.08 -7.44 -9.58
CA VAL A 356 -7.28 -7.86 -10.34
C VAL A 356 -8.54 -7.18 -9.82
N SER A 357 -8.84 -7.33 -8.53
CA SER A 357 -10.13 -6.89 -7.96
C SER A 357 -10.17 -5.39 -7.67
N PHE A 358 -9.05 -4.79 -7.26
CA PHE A 358 -8.97 -3.34 -7.03
C PHE A 358 -8.34 -2.58 -8.21
N ARG A 359 -8.14 -3.23 -9.37
CA ARG A 359 -7.51 -2.65 -10.58
C ARG A 359 -6.17 -1.96 -10.30
N GLY A 360 -5.39 -2.44 -9.33
CA GLY A 360 -4.09 -1.89 -8.96
C GLY A 360 -4.13 -0.55 -8.23
N GLU A 361 -5.22 -0.22 -7.53
CA GLU A 361 -5.39 1.07 -6.86
C GLU A 361 -4.25 1.38 -5.85
N LYS A 362 -3.64 2.57 -6.00
CA LYS A 362 -2.49 3.00 -5.16
C LYS A 362 -2.82 3.07 -3.67
N LYS A 363 -4.02 3.55 -3.30
CA LYS A 363 -4.46 3.66 -1.89
C LYS A 363 -4.62 2.28 -1.25
N THR A 364 -5.29 1.36 -1.94
CA THR A 364 -5.40 -0.04 -1.49
C THR A 364 -4.03 -0.72 -1.38
N ARG A 365 -3.13 -0.54 -2.37
CA ARG A 365 -1.76 -1.07 -2.28
C ARG A 365 -0.99 -0.49 -1.09
N LYS A 366 -1.19 0.78 -0.75
CA LYS A 366 -0.62 1.40 0.45
C LYS A 366 -1.16 0.74 1.71
N ARG A 367 -2.48 0.57 1.81
CA ARG A 367 -3.14 -0.06 2.97
C ARG A 367 -2.71 -1.51 3.18
N MET A 368 -2.53 -2.27 2.09
CA MET A 368 -1.96 -3.61 2.13
C MET A 368 -0.55 -3.58 2.73
N ARG A 369 0.35 -2.71 2.25
CA ARG A 369 1.71 -2.58 2.80
C ARG A 369 1.71 -2.28 4.30
N GLU A 370 0.90 -1.30 4.73
CA GLU A 370 0.73 -0.94 6.15
C GLU A 370 0.24 -2.15 6.96
N SER A 371 -0.67 -2.95 6.41
CA SER A 371 -1.20 -4.12 7.10
C SER A 371 -0.15 -5.22 7.28
N PHE A 372 0.73 -5.41 6.29
CA PHE A 372 1.88 -6.31 6.41
C PHE A 372 2.93 -5.81 7.43
N GLU A 373 3.20 -4.50 7.44
CA GLU A 373 4.04 -3.86 8.47
C GLU A 373 3.45 -4.07 9.87
N ASP A 374 2.15 -3.88 10.03
CA ASP A 374 1.47 -3.97 11.32
C ASP A 374 1.63 -5.34 11.96
N PHE A 375 1.38 -6.44 11.23
CA PHE A 375 1.47 -7.78 11.84
C PHE A 375 2.90 -8.30 11.96
N LEU A 376 3.78 -8.04 10.98
CA LEU A 376 5.15 -8.55 11.01
C LEU A 376 5.96 -7.95 12.16
N ASN A 377 5.65 -6.72 12.56
CA ASN A 377 6.33 -6.05 13.66
C ASN A 377 5.73 -6.36 15.05
N VAL A 378 4.68 -7.17 15.14
CA VAL A 378 4.19 -7.70 16.42
C VAL A 378 5.15 -8.77 16.95
N ASP A 379 5.71 -9.61 16.08
CA ASP A 379 6.64 -10.66 16.46
C ASP A 379 8.09 -10.21 16.26
N ALA A 380 8.79 -9.93 17.35
CA ALA A 380 10.21 -9.57 17.35
C ALA A 380 11.12 -10.63 16.70
N ARG A 381 10.63 -11.87 16.54
CA ARG A 381 11.36 -12.97 15.89
C ARG A 381 11.34 -12.86 14.36
N ALA A 382 10.44 -12.09 13.76
CA ALA A 382 10.30 -11.99 12.31
C ALA A 382 11.63 -11.62 11.61
N ALA A 383 12.40 -10.69 12.19
CA ALA A 383 13.72 -10.31 11.70
C ALA A 383 14.75 -11.46 11.76
N SER A 384 14.71 -12.27 12.82
CA SER A 384 15.57 -13.45 12.96
C SER A 384 15.18 -14.54 11.96
N CYS A 385 13.89 -14.82 11.81
CA CYS A 385 13.36 -15.78 10.84
C CYS A 385 13.75 -15.42 9.41
N LEU A 386 13.64 -14.13 9.04
CA LEU A 386 14.08 -13.64 7.74
C LEU A 386 15.58 -13.86 7.54
N SER A 387 16.40 -13.60 8.56
CA SER A 387 17.85 -13.82 8.48
C SER A 387 18.22 -15.29 8.26
N VAL A 388 17.55 -16.21 8.98
CA VAL A 388 17.75 -17.66 8.83
C VAL A 388 17.29 -18.14 7.45
N TYR A 389 16.16 -17.64 6.95
CA TYR A 389 15.69 -17.94 5.60
C TYR A 389 16.71 -17.53 4.54
N VAL A 390 17.26 -16.33 4.64
CA VAL A 390 18.29 -15.82 3.72
C VAL A 390 19.58 -16.65 3.81
N ASP A 391 19.99 -17.07 5.02
CA ASP A 391 21.13 -17.98 5.20
C ASP A 391 20.93 -19.31 4.48
N GLU A 392 19.74 -19.90 4.57
CA GLU A 392 19.41 -21.14 3.87
C GLU A 392 19.37 -20.95 2.35
N LEU A 393 18.76 -19.85 1.89
CA LEU A 393 18.68 -19.49 0.47
C LEU A 393 20.07 -19.39 -0.16
N LEU A 394 21.00 -18.66 0.48
CA LEU A 394 22.37 -18.44 -0.02
C LEU A 394 23.29 -19.66 0.15
N ARG A 395 22.93 -20.65 0.98
CA ARG A 395 23.71 -21.88 1.20
C ARG A 395 23.27 -23.03 0.30
N VAL A 396 21.99 -23.16 0.02
CA VAL A 396 21.43 -24.31 -0.72
C VAL A 396 20.38 -23.90 -1.75
N GLY A 397 19.51 -22.94 -1.41
CA GLY A 397 18.34 -22.60 -2.23
C GLY A 397 18.66 -22.10 -3.64
N LEU A 398 19.80 -21.43 -3.83
CA LEU A 398 20.22 -20.87 -5.12
C LEU A 398 21.20 -21.77 -5.90
N ARG A 399 21.36 -23.03 -5.50
CA ARG A 399 22.33 -23.93 -6.14
C ARG A 399 21.86 -24.28 -7.56
N GLY A 400 22.59 -23.79 -8.56
CA GLY A 400 22.28 -24.00 -9.97
C GLY A 400 21.22 -23.05 -10.54
N ALA A 401 20.83 -22.00 -9.80
CA ALA A 401 19.96 -20.94 -10.28
C ALA A 401 20.69 -20.00 -11.25
N THR A 402 19.97 -19.39 -12.18
CA THR A 402 20.50 -18.33 -13.05
C THR A 402 20.60 -16.99 -12.32
N GLU A 403 21.40 -16.05 -12.83
CA GLU A 403 21.53 -14.70 -12.26
C GLU A 403 20.18 -13.97 -12.14
N ASP A 404 19.31 -14.15 -13.14
CA ASP A 404 17.96 -13.57 -13.14
C ASP A 404 17.08 -14.17 -12.02
N GLN A 405 17.12 -15.50 -11.84
CA GLN A 405 16.38 -16.19 -10.78
C GLN A 405 16.89 -15.78 -9.40
N ILE A 406 18.21 -15.67 -9.23
CA ILE A 406 18.82 -15.15 -8.00
C ILE A 406 18.27 -13.76 -7.70
N THR A 407 18.30 -12.86 -8.68
CA THR A 407 17.82 -11.48 -8.51
C THR A 407 16.33 -11.43 -8.15
N GLN A 408 15.49 -12.25 -8.78
CA GLN A 408 14.06 -12.34 -8.46
C GLN A 408 13.80 -12.82 -7.02
N GLU A 409 14.48 -13.88 -6.58
CA GLU A 409 14.33 -14.41 -5.22
C GLU A 409 14.83 -13.40 -4.16
N LEU A 410 15.96 -12.74 -4.42
CA LEU A 410 16.47 -11.68 -3.53
C LEU A 410 15.48 -10.50 -3.46
N ASN A 411 14.88 -10.09 -4.57
CA ASN A 411 13.86 -9.03 -4.57
C ASN A 411 12.64 -9.41 -3.72
N ARG A 412 12.16 -10.66 -3.78
CA ARG A 412 11.04 -11.15 -2.96
C ARG A 412 11.35 -11.01 -1.46
N VAL A 413 12.55 -11.39 -1.05
CA VAL A 413 13.03 -11.24 0.35
C VAL A 413 13.10 -9.77 0.77
N ILE A 414 13.63 -8.91 -0.11
CA ILE A 414 13.81 -7.48 0.20
C ILE A 414 12.46 -6.79 0.41
N VAL A 415 11.38 -7.23 -0.25
CA VAL A 415 10.06 -6.68 0.03
C VAL A 415 9.60 -6.98 1.46
N ILE A 416 9.86 -8.18 1.99
CA ILE A 416 9.58 -8.48 3.41
C ILE A 416 10.49 -7.65 4.32
N PHE A 417 11.78 -7.52 3.97
CA PHE A 417 12.73 -6.70 4.73
C PHE A 417 12.27 -5.24 4.85
N ARG A 418 11.63 -4.69 3.81
CA ARG A 418 11.05 -3.33 3.84
C ARG A 418 9.93 -3.19 4.87
N TYR A 419 9.18 -4.25 5.16
CA TYR A 419 8.11 -4.24 6.17
C TYR A 419 8.62 -4.35 7.61
N LEU A 420 9.91 -4.66 7.81
CA LEU A 420 10.50 -4.73 9.14
C LEU A 420 10.83 -3.32 9.66
N SER A 421 10.38 -3.05 10.89
CA SER A 421 10.75 -1.86 11.65
C SER A 421 12.17 -2.00 12.21
N ASP A 422 12.48 -3.14 12.83
CA ASP A 422 13.76 -3.41 13.51
C ASP A 422 14.81 -4.06 12.57
N LYS A 423 15.28 -3.29 11.57
CA LYS A 423 16.24 -3.77 10.56
C LYS A 423 17.64 -4.02 11.12
N ASP A 424 18.00 -3.36 12.21
CA ASP A 424 19.26 -3.57 12.93
C ASP A 424 19.33 -4.95 13.62
N VAL A 425 18.19 -5.49 14.08
CA VAL A 425 18.11 -6.87 14.57
C VAL A 425 18.41 -7.84 13.43
N PHE A 426 17.83 -7.63 12.25
CA PHE A 426 18.17 -8.41 11.06
C PHE A 426 19.66 -8.28 10.69
N GLU A 427 20.23 -7.06 10.71
CA GLU A 427 21.64 -6.80 10.42
C GLU A 427 22.56 -7.65 11.31
N SER A 428 22.27 -7.69 12.62
CA SER A 428 23.05 -8.43 13.61
C SER A 428 23.06 -9.94 13.33
N PHE A 429 21.89 -10.54 13.10
CA PHE A 429 21.80 -11.97 12.74
C PHE A 429 22.44 -12.23 11.38
N TYR A 430 22.17 -11.38 10.38
CA TYR A 430 22.70 -11.55 9.03
C TYR A 430 24.23 -11.51 9.03
N LYS A 431 24.83 -10.58 9.78
CA LYS A 431 26.28 -10.47 9.96
C LYS A 431 26.87 -11.75 10.58
N GLN A 432 26.21 -12.37 11.55
CA GLN A 432 26.65 -13.64 12.14
C GLN A 432 26.58 -14.79 11.14
N HIS A 433 25.50 -14.88 10.36
CA HIS A 433 25.34 -15.90 9.33
C HIS A 433 26.37 -15.72 8.20
N LEU A 434 26.55 -14.49 7.71
CA LEU A 434 27.54 -14.14 6.69
C LEU A 434 28.96 -14.53 7.15
N ALA A 435 29.34 -14.21 8.39
CA ALA A 435 30.64 -14.57 8.93
C ALA A 435 30.88 -16.09 8.91
N LYS A 436 29.88 -16.89 9.31
CA LYS A 436 29.95 -18.35 9.26
C LYS A 436 30.05 -18.89 7.84
N ARG A 437 29.38 -18.27 6.86
CA ARG A 437 29.43 -18.69 5.46
C ARG A 437 30.77 -18.37 4.81
N LEU A 438 31.30 -17.16 5.02
CA LEU A 438 32.60 -16.71 4.49
C LEU A 438 33.75 -17.55 5.05
N LEU A 439 33.88 -17.67 6.38
CA LEU A 439 34.95 -18.44 7.03
C LEU A 439 34.79 -19.95 6.83
N GLY A 440 33.55 -20.42 6.69
CA GLY A 440 33.25 -21.83 6.49
C GLY A 440 33.38 -22.32 5.05
N GLY A 441 33.56 -21.41 4.08
CA GLY A 441 33.55 -21.71 2.64
C GLY A 441 32.26 -22.37 2.18
N ARG A 442 31.10 -21.96 2.73
CA ARG A 442 29.80 -22.61 2.49
C ARG A 442 28.83 -21.81 1.61
N SER A 443 29.25 -20.66 1.10
CA SER A 443 28.45 -19.84 0.17
C SER A 443 28.33 -20.52 -1.20
N VAL A 444 27.15 -20.41 -1.83
CA VAL A 444 26.91 -20.96 -3.19
C VAL A 444 27.63 -20.13 -4.25
N SER A 445 27.61 -18.80 -4.12
CA SER A 445 28.22 -17.87 -5.06
C SER A 445 28.61 -16.57 -4.34
N ASP A 446 29.84 -16.11 -4.56
CA ASP A 446 30.33 -14.81 -4.06
C ASP A 446 29.52 -13.66 -4.68
N ASP A 447 29.04 -13.81 -5.92
CA ASP A 447 28.25 -12.79 -6.63
C ASP A 447 26.84 -12.66 -6.05
N ALA A 448 26.20 -13.79 -5.70
CA ALA A 448 24.89 -13.78 -5.05
C ALA A 448 24.94 -13.09 -3.67
N GLU A 449 26.02 -13.31 -2.91
CA GLU A 449 26.24 -12.68 -1.62
C GLU A 449 26.45 -11.16 -1.76
N ARG A 450 27.23 -10.74 -2.77
CA ARG A 450 27.43 -9.31 -3.09
C ARG A 450 26.14 -8.65 -3.57
N ALA A 451 25.35 -9.35 -4.39
CA ALA A 451 24.06 -8.87 -4.85
C ALA A 451 23.09 -8.61 -3.67
N MET A 452 23.04 -9.53 -2.70
CA MET A 452 22.21 -9.34 -1.49
C MET A 452 22.64 -8.12 -0.68
N VAL A 453 23.95 -7.91 -0.48
CA VAL A 453 24.46 -6.72 0.22
C VAL A 453 24.17 -5.44 -0.57
N SER A 454 24.25 -5.48 -1.90
CA SER A 454 23.89 -4.35 -2.76
C SER A 454 22.42 -3.95 -2.59
N GLN A 455 21.51 -4.93 -2.52
CA GLN A 455 20.09 -4.67 -2.26
C GLN A 455 19.87 -4.06 -0.87
N LEU A 456 20.54 -4.60 0.17
CA LEU A 456 20.47 -4.01 1.52
C LEU A 456 21.00 -2.58 1.57
N LYS A 457 22.02 -2.26 0.76
CA LYS A 457 22.59 -0.91 0.63
C LYS A 457 21.61 0.05 -0.05
N ALA A 458 20.87 -0.41 -1.06
CA ALA A 458 19.85 0.41 -1.71
C ALA A 458 18.72 0.80 -0.74
N GLU A 459 18.34 -0.10 0.17
CA GLU A 459 17.27 0.14 1.15
C GLU A 459 17.71 0.97 2.36
N CYS A 460 18.86 0.65 2.97
CA CYS A 460 19.28 1.23 4.26
C CYS A 460 20.48 2.19 4.15
N GLY A 461 21.07 2.31 2.97
CA GLY A 461 22.23 3.16 2.71
C GLY A 461 23.58 2.56 3.11
N TYR A 462 24.65 3.27 2.76
CA TYR A 462 26.04 2.82 2.91
C TYR A 462 26.46 2.49 4.36
N GLN A 463 25.99 3.27 5.33
CA GLN A 463 26.38 3.05 6.74
C GLN A 463 25.88 1.70 7.27
N PHE A 464 24.79 1.15 6.71
CA PHE A 464 24.24 -0.14 7.12
C PHE A 464 25.11 -1.29 6.60
N THR A 465 25.59 -1.20 5.35
CA THR A 465 26.35 -2.28 4.72
C THR A 465 27.86 -2.17 4.89
N SER A 466 28.39 -1.04 5.38
CA SER A 466 29.83 -0.79 5.50
C SER A 466 30.60 -1.92 6.21
N LYS A 467 30.07 -2.45 7.32
CA LYS A 467 30.68 -3.59 8.04
C LYS A 467 30.67 -4.87 7.20
N LEU A 468 29.57 -5.13 6.48
CA LEU A 468 29.41 -6.31 5.62
C LEU A 468 30.34 -6.25 4.40
N GLU A 469 30.43 -5.08 3.75
CA GLU A 469 31.37 -4.84 2.65
C GLU A 469 32.83 -4.97 3.11
N GLY A 470 33.13 -4.49 4.33
CA GLY A 470 34.42 -4.67 4.99
C GLY A 470 34.79 -6.14 5.16
N MET A 471 33.84 -7.01 5.53
CA MET A 471 34.08 -8.46 5.64
C MET A 471 34.51 -9.08 4.29
N PHE A 472 33.90 -8.69 3.17
CA PHE A 472 34.34 -9.17 1.85
C PHE A 472 35.74 -8.66 1.48
N ASN A 473 36.04 -7.41 1.80
CA ASN A 473 37.36 -6.85 1.53
C ASN A 473 38.45 -7.54 2.38
N ASP A 474 38.17 -7.83 3.64
CA ASP A 474 39.07 -8.60 4.52
C ASP A 474 39.33 -10.00 3.94
N MET A 475 38.31 -10.69 3.44
CA MET A 475 38.49 -12.01 2.79
C MET A 475 39.36 -11.93 1.54
N ARG A 476 39.17 -10.91 0.71
CA ARG A 476 40.00 -10.71 -0.49
C ARG A 476 41.46 -10.43 -0.10
N ILE A 477 41.68 -9.49 0.81
CA ILE A 477 43.02 -9.12 1.29
C ILE A 477 43.71 -10.31 1.97
N SER A 478 42.97 -11.12 2.72
CA SER A 478 43.50 -12.32 3.37
C SER A 478 44.02 -13.34 2.36
N ARG A 479 43.29 -13.58 1.25
CA ARG A 479 43.76 -14.44 0.15
C ARG A 479 45.06 -13.90 -0.47
N ASP A 480 45.10 -12.60 -0.80
CA ASP A 480 46.30 -11.95 -1.36
C ASP A 480 47.52 -12.07 -0.41
N LEU A 481 47.29 -11.88 0.90
CA LEU A 481 48.30 -11.98 1.94
C LEU A 481 48.78 -13.42 2.14
N GLN A 482 47.87 -14.40 2.05
CA GLN A 482 48.18 -15.81 2.15
C GLN A 482 49.10 -16.26 1.00
N ASP A 483 48.81 -15.83 -0.23
CA ASP A 483 49.67 -16.11 -1.40
C ASP A 483 51.03 -15.44 -1.28
N SER A 484 51.06 -14.21 -0.76
CA SER A 484 52.30 -13.50 -0.46
C SER A 484 53.12 -14.19 0.64
N TYR A 485 52.48 -14.77 1.65
CA TYR A 485 53.16 -15.52 2.71
C TYR A 485 53.68 -16.86 2.22
N LYS A 486 52.90 -17.60 1.41
CA LYS A 486 53.34 -18.84 0.77
C LYS A 486 54.61 -18.62 -0.07
N SER A 487 54.66 -17.50 -0.80
CA SER A 487 55.84 -17.09 -1.58
C SER A 487 57.04 -16.74 -0.70
N PHE A 488 56.82 -16.02 0.41
CA PHE A 488 57.86 -15.69 1.38
C PHE A 488 58.46 -16.95 2.03
N LYS A 489 57.61 -17.90 2.46
CA LYS A 489 58.02 -19.19 3.04
C LYS A 489 58.88 -19.99 2.07
N ARG A 490 58.47 -20.09 0.79
CA ARG A 490 59.24 -20.77 -0.25
C ARG A 490 60.63 -20.14 -0.45
N ASN A 491 60.73 -18.81 -0.40
CA ASN A 491 62.01 -18.12 -0.55
C ASN A 491 62.94 -18.31 0.66
N GLN A 492 62.38 -18.33 1.88
CA GLN A 492 63.14 -18.66 3.10
C GLN A 492 63.66 -20.10 3.10
N GLU A 493 62.82 -21.06 2.70
CA GLU A 493 63.19 -22.47 2.59
C GLU A 493 64.26 -22.70 1.51
N SER A 494 64.25 -21.88 0.43
CA SER A 494 65.27 -21.91 -0.64
C SER A 494 66.61 -21.28 -0.23
N GLN A 495 66.63 -20.39 0.76
CA GLN A 495 67.87 -19.76 1.27
C GLN A 495 68.53 -20.57 2.40
N GLN A 496 67.78 -21.44 3.08
CA GLN A 496 68.28 -22.28 4.19
C GLN A 496 68.69 -23.71 3.77
N SER A 497 68.62 -24.07 2.49
CA SER A 497 69.06 -25.38 1.97
C SER A 497 70.59 -25.52 1.87
N GLY A 498 71.31 -24.99 2.86
CA GLY A 498 72.77 -25.00 2.94
C GLY A 498 73.34 -25.85 4.09
N GLU A 499 72.62 -26.11 5.19
CA GLU A 499 73.19 -26.88 6.32
C GLU A 499 72.12 -27.56 7.19
N THR A 500 72.19 -28.90 7.21
CA THR A 500 71.79 -29.88 8.24
C THR A 500 70.69 -29.51 9.28
N SER A 501 69.47 -30.03 9.09
CA SER A 501 68.69 -30.63 10.18
C SER A 501 67.53 -31.49 9.66
N GLY A 502 67.36 -32.67 10.27
CA GLY A 502 66.42 -33.70 9.84
C GLY A 502 64.95 -33.30 9.95
N ASN A 503 64.23 -33.48 8.84
CA ASN A 503 62.93 -34.14 8.74
C ASN A 503 61.77 -33.78 9.72
N ILE A 504 61.71 -32.57 10.29
CA ILE A 504 60.45 -32.05 10.84
C ILE A 504 59.79 -31.19 9.76
N LYS A 505 58.81 -31.75 9.06
CA LYS A 505 57.97 -30.98 8.14
C LYS A 505 57.28 -29.87 8.94
N ALA A 506 57.59 -28.62 8.63
CA ALA A 506 56.95 -27.47 9.25
C ALA A 506 55.43 -27.54 9.08
N VAL A 507 54.69 -27.22 10.14
CA VAL A 507 53.22 -27.12 10.10
C VAL A 507 52.85 -26.07 9.05
N ASP A 508 51.93 -26.42 8.15
CA ASP A 508 51.39 -25.47 7.19
C ASP A 508 50.24 -24.70 7.82
N ILE A 509 50.25 -23.38 7.68
CA ILE A 509 49.26 -22.49 8.30
C ILE A 509 48.62 -21.61 7.23
N GLU A 510 47.29 -21.59 7.24
CA GLU A 510 46.47 -20.70 6.43
C GLU A 510 45.78 -19.72 7.40
N VAL A 511 45.90 -18.43 7.12
CA VAL A 511 45.50 -17.37 8.06
C VAL A 511 44.62 -16.36 7.36
N ASP A 512 43.40 -16.21 7.87
CA ASP A 512 42.50 -15.12 7.52
C ASP A 512 42.67 -13.96 8.51
N VAL A 513 43.04 -12.79 8.01
CA VAL A 513 43.24 -11.58 8.83
C VAL A 513 42.00 -10.72 8.75
N LEU A 514 41.33 -10.58 9.89
CA LEU A 514 40.02 -9.94 10.00
C LEU A 514 40.10 -8.61 10.76
N THR A 515 39.46 -7.57 10.23
CA THR A 515 39.43 -6.25 10.87
C THR A 515 38.53 -6.27 12.10
N ASN A 516 39.08 -5.96 13.28
CA ASN A 516 38.31 -5.89 14.53
C ASN A 516 37.23 -4.80 14.44
N GLY A 517 35.97 -5.14 14.74
CA GLY A 517 34.80 -4.25 14.60
C GLY A 517 33.91 -4.54 13.39
N TYR A 518 34.46 -5.07 12.29
CA TYR A 518 33.63 -5.50 11.13
C TYR A 518 33.01 -6.86 11.36
N TRP A 519 33.73 -7.77 12.01
CA TRP A 519 33.29 -9.13 12.27
C TRP A 519 32.56 -9.26 13.62
N PRO A 520 31.75 -10.31 13.83
CA PRO A 520 31.23 -10.63 15.15
C PRO A 520 32.38 -11.07 16.07
N SER A 521 32.67 -10.31 17.12
CA SER A 521 33.73 -10.65 18.07
C SER A 521 33.25 -11.70 19.06
N GLN A 522 34.04 -12.75 19.26
CA GLN A 522 33.89 -13.67 20.38
C GLN A 522 35.07 -13.48 21.32
N ASN A 523 34.83 -12.97 22.53
CA ASN A 523 35.85 -12.93 23.58
C ASN A 523 35.94 -14.32 24.20
N VAL A 524 36.68 -15.22 23.54
CA VAL A 524 36.97 -16.55 24.08
C VAL A 524 38.37 -16.55 24.69
N PRO A 525 38.56 -17.09 25.91
CA PRO A 525 39.88 -17.27 26.48
C PRO A 525 40.81 -18.06 25.54
N ALA A 526 42.09 -17.70 25.53
CA ALA A 526 43.09 -18.40 24.72
C ALA A 526 43.26 -19.84 25.23
N CYS A 527 43.17 -20.82 24.32
CA CYS A 527 43.52 -22.21 24.63
C CYS A 527 45.03 -22.41 24.50
N THR A 528 45.57 -23.39 25.21
CA THR A 528 46.96 -23.78 25.09
C THR A 528 47.17 -24.51 23.77
N LEU A 529 47.94 -23.90 22.86
CA LEU A 529 48.26 -24.48 21.56
C LEU A 529 49.52 -25.36 21.65
N PRO A 530 49.62 -26.42 20.83
CA PRO A 530 50.84 -27.21 20.72
C PRO A 530 52.04 -26.34 20.29
N PRO A 531 53.27 -26.62 20.78
CA PRO A 531 54.46 -25.81 20.48
C PRO A 531 54.72 -25.61 18.99
N GLN A 532 54.48 -26.65 18.18
CA GLN A 532 54.69 -26.60 16.72
C GLN A 532 53.71 -25.64 16.02
N VAL A 533 52.49 -25.51 16.54
CA VAL A 533 51.46 -24.60 16.02
C VAL A 533 51.78 -23.17 16.48
N GLN A 534 52.23 -23.01 17.73
CA GLN A 534 52.63 -21.71 18.26
C GLN A 534 53.81 -21.11 17.48
N ASP A 535 54.82 -21.91 17.16
CA ASP A 535 55.95 -21.46 16.35
C ASP A 535 55.53 -21.03 14.93
N ALA A 536 54.56 -21.72 14.32
CA ALA A 536 54.00 -21.31 13.02
C ALA A 536 53.24 -19.97 13.13
N ILE A 537 52.48 -19.78 14.22
CA ILE A 537 51.77 -18.54 14.54
C ILE A 537 52.75 -17.38 14.75
N ASP A 538 53.85 -17.61 15.49
CA ASP A 538 54.84 -16.57 15.80
C ASP A 538 55.58 -16.14 14.53
N ARG A 539 55.94 -17.11 13.66
CA ARG A 539 56.52 -16.84 12.33
C ARG A 539 55.59 -15.99 11.45
N TYR A 540 54.31 -16.34 11.37
CA TYR A 540 53.34 -15.54 10.62
C TYR A 540 53.15 -14.15 11.23
N THR A 541 53.08 -14.05 12.56
CA THR A 541 52.91 -12.78 13.27
C THR A 541 54.07 -11.83 12.97
N LYS A 542 55.32 -12.34 12.99
CA LYS A 542 56.51 -11.56 12.62
C LYS A 542 56.42 -11.03 11.18
N TYR A 543 56.11 -11.91 10.22
CA TYR A 543 55.92 -11.54 8.82
C TYR A 543 54.86 -10.45 8.63
N TYR A 544 53.72 -10.58 9.33
CA TYR A 544 52.62 -9.61 9.22
C TYR A 544 53.02 -8.23 9.77
N LEU A 545 53.66 -8.20 10.94
CA LEU A 545 54.04 -6.94 11.61
C LEU A 545 55.18 -6.21 10.90
N GLU A 546 56.08 -6.94 10.22
CA GLU A 546 57.11 -6.35 9.36
C GLU A 546 56.49 -5.60 8.16
N LYS A 547 55.42 -6.15 7.56
CA LYS A 547 54.71 -5.50 6.45
C LYS A 547 53.68 -4.46 6.87
N HIS A 548 53.10 -4.61 8.06
CA HIS A 548 52.02 -3.77 8.56
C HIS A 548 52.36 -3.21 9.94
N THR A 549 53.10 -2.11 9.94
CA THR A 549 53.51 -1.40 11.16
C THR A 549 52.32 -0.75 11.86
N GLY A 550 52.38 -0.69 13.20
CA GLY A 550 51.34 -0.07 14.03
C GLY A 550 50.07 -0.91 14.26
N ARG A 551 50.05 -2.18 13.82
CA ARG A 551 48.92 -3.10 14.05
C ARG A 551 49.23 -4.10 15.17
N LYS A 552 48.17 -4.64 15.79
CA LYS A 552 48.24 -5.73 16.76
C LYS A 552 47.35 -6.88 16.30
N LEU A 553 47.89 -8.09 16.25
CA LEU A 553 47.12 -9.31 15.95
C LEU A 553 46.56 -9.93 17.24
N SER A 554 45.35 -10.45 17.16
CA SER A 554 44.72 -11.25 18.20
C SER A 554 44.19 -12.54 17.58
N TRP A 555 44.74 -13.68 17.98
CA TRP A 555 44.41 -14.98 17.42
C TRP A 555 43.12 -15.53 18.02
N GLN A 556 42.18 -15.93 17.15
CA GLN A 556 40.89 -16.51 17.55
C GLN A 556 40.91 -18.03 17.38
N THR A 557 41.25 -18.74 18.46
CA THR A 557 41.44 -20.20 18.43
C THR A 557 40.12 -20.96 18.27
N SER A 558 38.98 -20.38 18.64
CA SER A 558 37.65 -21.00 18.53
C SER A 558 37.15 -21.14 17.08
N ALA A 559 37.62 -20.29 16.17
CA ALA A 559 37.13 -20.22 14.79
C ALA A 559 37.96 -21.04 13.79
N GLY A 560 39.07 -21.62 14.22
CA GLY A 560 40.00 -22.33 13.34
C GLY A 560 39.63 -23.79 13.05
N ALA A 561 40.25 -24.32 12.00
CA ALA A 561 40.20 -25.73 11.62
C ALA A 561 41.62 -26.26 11.39
N ALA A 562 41.80 -27.56 11.59
CA ALA A 562 43.06 -28.25 11.41
C ALA A 562 42.85 -29.57 10.67
N GLU A 563 43.86 -29.96 9.89
CA GLU A 563 43.93 -31.26 9.21
C GLU A 563 45.01 -32.11 9.87
N LEU A 564 44.60 -33.25 10.45
CA LEU A 564 45.47 -34.14 11.19
C LEU A 564 45.62 -35.47 10.48
N LYS A 565 46.84 -35.97 10.41
CA LYS A 565 47.12 -37.33 9.95
C LYS A 565 47.09 -38.26 11.15
N ALA A 566 45.99 -38.97 11.32
CA ALA A 566 45.80 -39.93 12.40
C ALA A 566 46.12 -41.34 11.92
N THR A 567 46.85 -42.09 12.74
CA THR A 567 47.15 -43.50 12.49
C THR A 567 46.47 -44.33 13.58
N PHE A 568 45.68 -45.31 13.19
CA PHE A 568 44.93 -46.20 14.06
C PHE A 568 45.40 -47.65 13.85
N GLY A 569 45.45 -48.46 14.91
CA GLY A 569 45.83 -49.87 14.86
C GLY A 569 46.79 -50.26 15.98
N ASN A 570 46.74 -51.53 16.41
CA ASN A 570 47.67 -52.11 17.37
C ASN A 570 48.64 -53.05 16.64
N GLY A 571 49.91 -52.64 16.51
CA GLY A 571 50.98 -53.46 15.94
C GLY A 571 51.30 -53.21 14.45
N SER A 572 52.45 -53.72 14.00
CA SER A 572 53.10 -53.42 12.71
C SER A 572 52.24 -53.63 11.45
N GLU A 573 51.30 -54.59 11.46
CA GLU A 573 50.67 -55.09 10.23
C GLU A 573 49.25 -54.57 9.93
N ASN A 574 48.61 -53.81 10.83
CA ASN A 574 47.20 -53.40 10.64
C ASN A 574 46.96 -51.90 10.95
N HIS A 575 47.74 -51.03 10.31
CA HIS A 575 47.61 -49.57 10.47
C HIS A 575 46.62 -48.98 9.45
N HIS A 576 45.59 -48.31 9.95
CA HIS A 576 44.70 -47.47 9.15
C HIS A 576 45.09 -46.00 9.30
N ARG A 577 45.35 -45.34 8.17
CA ARG A 577 45.70 -43.91 8.15
C ARG A 577 44.51 -43.11 7.65
N HIS A 578 44.08 -42.14 8.44
CA HIS A 578 43.00 -41.22 8.10
C HIS A 578 43.46 -39.77 8.23
N GLU A 579 42.99 -38.92 7.32
CA GLU A 579 43.13 -37.46 7.38
C GLU A 579 41.88 -36.89 8.05
N LEU A 580 42.01 -36.42 9.28
CA LEU A 580 40.91 -35.88 10.07
C LEU A 580 40.83 -34.37 9.89
N ILE A 581 39.69 -33.87 9.44
CA ILE A 581 39.39 -32.43 9.44
C ILE A 581 38.62 -32.12 10.71
N VAL A 582 39.26 -31.40 11.61
CA VAL A 582 38.79 -31.09 12.97
C VAL A 582 38.83 -29.60 13.24
N SER A 583 38.11 -29.14 14.27
CA SER A 583 38.30 -27.79 14.84
C SER A 583 39.64 -27.70 15.59
N THR A 584 40.12 -26.47 15.82
CA THR A 584 41.33 -26.23 16.63
C THR A 584 41.26 -26.86 18.02
N TYR A 585 40.11 -26.78 18.68
CA TYR A 585 39.92 -27.40 20.01
C TYR A 585 39.97 -28.92 19.95
N GLN A 586 39.33 -29.53 18.96
CA GLN A 586 39.46 -30.97 18.73
C GLN A 586 40.91 -31.38 18.44
N MET A 587 41.66 -30.58 17.70
CA MET A 587 43.09 -30.82 17.48
C MET A 587 43.88 -30.79 18.79
N CYS A 588 43.69 -29.75 19.61
CA CYS A 588 44.38 -29.62 20.89
C CYS A 588 44.09 -30.83 21.80
N ILE A 589 42.83 -31.31 21.82
CA ILE A 589 42.44 -32.50 22.57
C ILE A 589 43.12 -33.77 22.02
N LEU A 590 43.05 -34.01 20.70
CA LEU A 590 43.56 -35.23 20.09
C LEU A 590 45.09 -35.34 20.20
N LEU A 591 45.82 -34.23 20.12
CA LEU A 591 47.28 -34.24 20.23
C LEU A 591 47.78 -34.62 21.63
N LEU A 592 46.98 -34.45 22.68
CA LEU A 592 47.32 -34.94 24.02
C LEU A 592 47.44 -36.47 24.06
N PHE A 593 46.69 -37.17 23.21
CA PHE A 593 46.70 -38.64 23.18
C PHE A 593 47.92 -39.24 22.48
N ASN A 594 48.85 -38.40 21.99
CA ASN A 594 50.16 -38.88 21.55
C ASN A 594 51.08 -39.19 22.75
N ASP A 595 50.87 -38.53 23.89
CA ASP A 595 51.67 -38.69 25.11
C ASP A 595 50.95 -39.54 26.18
N PHE A 596 49.62 -39.70 26.07
CA PHE A 596 48.79 -40.36 27.07
C PHE A 596 47.72 -41.25 26.42
N ASP A 597 47.62 -42.52 26.84
CA ASP A 597 46.59 -43.44 26.30
C ASP A 597 45.17 -43.14 26.81
N SER A 598 45.06 -42.57 28.02
CA SER A 598 43.79 -42.24 28.68
C SER A 598 43.91 -41.00 29.55
N LEU A 599 42.90 -40.14 29.53
CA LEU A 599 42.85 -38.89 30.29
C LEU A 599 41.43 -38.64 30.85
N THR A 600 41.35 -38.03 32.03
CA THR A 600 40.09 -37.55 32.61
C THR A 600 39.70 -36.17 32.03
N LEU A 601 38.40 -35.81 32.12
CA LEU A 601 37.93 -34.48 31.70
C LEU A 601 38.71 -33.36 32.42
N GLY A 602 38.91 -33.48 33.73
CA GLY A 602 39.65 -32.50 34.52
C GLY A 602 41.10 -32.32 34.05
N GLN A 603 41.79 -33.41 33.69
CA GLN A 603 43.15 -33.36 33.16
C GLN A 603 43.20 -32.71 31.77
N ILE A 604 42.25 -33.01 30.89
CA ILE A 604 42.16 -32.39 29.56
C ILE A 604 41.88 -30.89 29.70
N ARG A 605 41.00 -30.48 30.63
CA ARG A 605 40.70 -29.07 30.90
C ARG A 605 41.94 -28.30 31.35
N THR A 606 42.69 -28.83 32.31
CA THR A 606 43.91 -28.17 32.83
C THR A 606 45.00 -28.10 31.77
N LYS A 607 45.16 -29.12 30.91
CA LYS A 607 46.18 -29.14 29.86
C LYS A 607 45.86 -28.25 28.66
N THR A 608 44.58 -28.05 28.34
CA THR A 608 44.16 -27.30 27.14
C THR A 608 43.64 -25.90 27.44
N HIS A 609 43.20 -25.63 28.68
CA HIS A 609 42.52 -24.40 29.09
C HIS A 609 41.30 -24.03 28.22
N ILE A 610 40.65 -25.02 27.60
CA ILE A 610 39.42 -24.82 26.83
C ILE A 610 38.23 -24.61 27.80
N PRO A 611 37.33 -23.65 27.54
CA PRO A 611 36.12 -23.45 28.34
C PRO A 611 35.28 -24.73 28.45
N ASP A 612 34.75 -25.04 29.64
CA ASP A 612 34.08 -26.32 29.94
C ASP A 612 32.92 -26.65 28.99
N SER A 613 32.08 -25.66 28.66
CA SER A 613 30.95 -25.82 27.74
C SER A 613 31.39 -26.26 26.34
N GLU A 614 32.48 -25.66 25.84
CA GLU A 614 33.05 -26.00 24.54
C GLU A 614 33.80 -27.34 24.62
N LEU A 615 34.57 -27.57 25.68
CA LEU A 615 35.32 -28.81 25.88
C LEU A 615 34.39 -30.03 25.84
N ARG A 616 33.27 -30.00 26.59
CA ARG A 616 32.29 -31.09 26.59
C ARG A 616 31.71 -31.34 25.21
N ARG A 617 31.30 -30.28 24.51
CA ARG A 617 30.74 -30.35 23.16
C ARG A 617 31.73 -30.96 22.16
N HIS A 618 32.99 -30.56 22.22
CA HIS A 618 34.06 -31.05 21.35
C HIS A 618 34.42 -32.51 21.64
N LEU A 619 34.45 -32.92 22.91
CA LEU A 619 34.67 -34.32 23.33
C LEU A 619 33.53 -35.25 22.91
N ILE A 620 32.27 -34.83 23.06
CA ILE A 620 31.11 -35.62 22.63
C ILE A 620 31.18 -35.88 21.12
N SER A 621 31.57 -34.88 20.32
CA SER A 621 31.75 -35.02 18.87
C SER A 621 32.73 -36.14 18.51
N LEU A 622 33.85 -36.24 19.24
CA LEU A 622 34.90 -37.27 19.08
C LEU A 622 34.53 -38.66 19.62
N CYS A 623 33.41 -38.76 20.36
CA CYS A 623 32.90 -40.01 20.93
C CYS A 623 31.63 -40.53 20.24
N THR A 624 31.13 -39.85 19.21
CA THR A 624 29.90 -40.25 18.52
C THR A 624 30.04 -41.62 17.85
N PRO A 625 28.97 -42.43 17.72
CA PRO A 625 29.07 -43.77 17.14
C PRO A 625 29.70 -43.80 15.74
N LYS A 626 29.49 -42.74 14.96
CA LYS A 626 30.06 -42.57 13.61
C LYS A 626 31.53 -42.15 13.60
N HIS A 627 31.95 -41.38 14.60
CA HIS A 627 33.29 -40.81 14.71
C HIS A 627 33.91 -41.16 16.06
N ARG A 628 33.89 -42.46 16.41
CA ARG A 628 34.35 -42.98 17.71
C ARG A 628 35.87 -43.05 17.76
N ILE A 629 36.51 -41.88 17.75
CA ILE A 629 37.97 -41.73 17.81
C ILE A 629 38.43 -41.86 19.27
N LEU A 630 37.62 -41.36 20.20
CA LEU A 630 37.79 -41.56 21.64
C LEU A 630 36.69 -42.47 22.17
N ARG A 631 37.04 -43.32 23.14
CA ARG A 631 36.10 -44.11 23.94
C ARG A 631 35.84 -43.36 25.24
N LYS A 632 34.57 -43.06 25.50
CA LYS A 632 34.13 -42.52 26.79
C LYS A 632 33.85 -43.66 27.76
N GLY A 633 34.40 -43.58 28.98
CA GLY A 633 34.18 -44.55 30.06
C GLY A 633 32.77 -44.52 30.65
N SER A 634 32.11 -43.35 30.68
CA SER A 634 30.76 -43.21 31.23
C SER A 634 29.67 -43.68 30.27
N ARG A 635 28.68 -44.41 30.79
CA ARG A 635 27.51 -44.88 30.03
C ARG A 635 26.46 -43.77 29.93
N GLY A 636 26.32 -43.12 28.76
CA GLY A 636 25.32 -42.08 28.52
C GLY A 636 25.64 -41.15 27.33
N ARG A 637 24.66 -40.34 26.89
CA ARG A 637 24.80 -39.40 25.76
C ARG A 637 25.56 -38.09 26.09
N GLY A 638 25.65 -37.70 27.37
CA GLY A 638 26.39 -36.52 27.85
C GLY A 638 27.62 -36.88 28.69
N ILE A 639 28.36 -35.89 29.19
CA ILE A 639 29.52 -36.08 30.09
C ILE A 639 29.09 -35.67 31.49
N SER A 640 29.18 -36.59 32.45
CA SER A 640 28.49 -36.47 33.75
C SER A 640 29.39 -35.95 34.87
N SER A 641 30.65 -36.37 34.94
CA SER A 641 31.62 -35.94 35.97
C SER A 641 32.93 -35.47 35.35
N ASP A 642 33.72 -34.72 36.13
CA ASP A 642 35.10 -34.35 35.80
C ASP A 642 36.05 -35.57 35.78
N ASP A 643 35.61 -36.68 36.39
CA ASP A 643 36.29 -37.97 36.44
C ASP A 643 36.03 -38.86 35.21
N ASP A 644 35.21 -38.41 34.26
CA ASP A 644 34.93 -39.17 33.05
C ASP A 644 36.22 -39.38 32.25
N ILE A 645 36.61 -40.66 32.09
CA ILE A 645 37.83 -41.07 31.38
C ILE A 645 37.56 -41.19 29.88
N PHE A 646 38.46 -40.63 29.09
CA PHE A 646 38.52 -40.76 27.64
C PHE A 646 39.78 -41.52 27.25
N THR A 647 39.62 -42.54 26.41
CA THR A 647 40.71 -43.42 25.95
C THR A 647 40.79 -43.40 24.42
N PHE A 648 41.99 -43.41 23.85
CA PHE A 648 42.18 -43.49 22.41
C PHE A 648 41.63 -44.79 21.83
N ASN A 649 40.86 -44.72 20.73
CA ASN A 649 40.29 -45.90 20.08
C ASN A 649 41.16 -46.39 18.90
N ALA A 650 42.09 -47.31 19.16
CA ALA A 650 42.94 -47.88 18.11
C ALA A 650 42.16 -48.69 17.04
N GLU A 651 40.93 -49.16 17.35
CA GLU A 651 40.09 -49.93 16.42
C GLU A 651 39.26 -49.07 15.45
N TYR A 652 39.38 -47.74 15.52
CA TYR A 652 38.61 -46.86 14.64
C TYR A 652 39.01 -47.03 13.18
N THR A 653 38.00 -47.23 12.32
CA THR A 653 38.17 -47.29 10.86
C THR A 653 37.01 -46.54 10.18
N SER A 654 37.30 -45.89 9.06
CA SER A 654 36.31 -45.20 8.23
C SER A 654 36.41 -45.66 6.78
N LYS A 655 35.26 -45.70 6.09
CA LYS A 655 35.24 -45.92 4.63
C LYS A 655 35.91 -44.79 3.85
N LEU A 656 36.04 -43.61 4.45
CA LEU A 656 36.65 -42.43 3.82
C LEU A 656 38.08 -42.24 4.32
N LYS A 657 39.01 -41.99 3.39
CA LYS A 657 40.40 -41.63 3.73
C LYS A 657 40.48 -40.27 4.44
N ARG A 658 39.68 -39.30 3.98
CA ARG A 658 39.55 -37.97 4.57
C ARG A 658 38.21 -37.85 5.29
N VAL A 659 38.24 -37.65 6.60
CA VAL A 659 37.08 -37.69 7.48
C VAL A 659 36.89 -36.32 8.13
N ARG A 660 35.78 -35.65 7.81
CA ARG A 660 35.38 -34.42 8.51
C ARG A 660 34.55 -34.78 9.73
N ILE A 661 34.95 -34.27 10.90
CA ILE A 661 34.26 -34.52 12.16
C ILE A 661 33.42 -33.28 12.51
N PRO A 662 32.08 -33.34 12.35
CA PRO A 662 31.24 -32.19 12.65
C PRO A 662 31.06 -32.00 14.16
N LEU A 663 30.98 -30.74 14.59
CA LEU A 663 30.56 -30.41 15.94
C LEU A 663 29.10 -30.84 16.17
N VAL A 664 28.81 -31.34 17.36
CA VAL A 664 27.44 -31.70 17.73
C VAL A 664 26.63 -30.42 18.00
N LYS A 665 25.32 -30.47 17.73
CA LYS A 665 24.39 -29.37 18.05
C LYS A 665 24.37 -29.12 19.55
N GLU A 666 24.37 -27.86 19.99
CA GLU A 666 24.38 -27.49 21.42
C GLU A 666 23.27 -28.17 22.25
N SER A 667 22.07 -28.35 21.67
CA SER A 667 20.93 -29.02 22.31
C SER A 667 21.14 -30.51 22.64
N SER A 668 22.18 -31.13 22.09
CA SER A 668 22.53 -32.52 22.38
C SER A 668 23.39 -32.69 23.65
N VAL A 669 23.99 -31.60 24.13
CA VAL A 669 24.90 -31.58 25.29
C VAL A 669 24.12 -31.35 26.59
N SER A 670 22.98 -30.65 26.54
CA SER A 670 22.21 -30.15 27.69
C SER A 670 21.13 -31.10 28.24
N LYS A 671 21.03 -32.36 27.79
CA LYS A 671 20.03 -33.32 28.31
C LYS A 671 20.50 -34.13 29.54
N GLY A 672 21.53 -33.68 30.27
CA GLY A 672 22.19 -34.52 31.29
C GLY A 672 22.69 -33.86 32.57
N GLY A 673 22.35 -32.61 32.88
CA GLY A 673 22.77 -31.98 34.13
C GLY A 673 22.12 -30.63 34.37
N ASP A 674 21.87 -30.32 35.64
CA ASP A 674 21.18 -29.13 36.13
C ASP A 674 21.73 -27.83 35.54
N ALA A 675 20.81 -26.89 35.31
CA ALA A 675 21.06 -25.55 34.82
C ALA A 675 21.94 -24.75 35.80
N ALA A 676 23.26 -24.94 35.74
CA ALA A 676 24.22 -24.11 36.42
C ALA A 676 24.66 -22.95 35.50
N SER A 677 24.39 -21.75 35.99
CA SER A 677 24.74 -20.43 35.47
C SER A 677 26.24 -20.27 35.17
N GLY A 678 26.63 -20.53 33.91
CA GLY A 678 27.87 -20.01 33.32
C GLY A 678 27.55 -18.95 32.27
N PRO A 679 28.45 -17.99 31.99
CA PRO A 679 28.23 -17.02 30.93
C PRO A 679 28.22 -17.76 29.59
N ALA A 680 27.01 -17.96 29.05
CA ALA A 680 26.83 -18.43 27.70
C ALA A 680 27.49 -17.43 26.74
N SER A 681 28.14 -17.91 25.68
CA SER A 681 28.75 -17.04 24.68
C SER A 681 27.71 -16.03 24.14
N ALA A 682 28.16 -14.85 23.70
CA ALA A 682 27.27 -13.82 23.15
C ALA A 682 26.37 -14.32 21.99
N ALA A 683 26.77 -15.42 21.33
CA ALA A 683 25.97 -16.10 20.30
C ALA A 683 24.85 -16.96 20.91
N ALA A 684 25.10 -17.60 22.05
CA ALA A 684 24.10 -18.39 22.78
C ALA A 684 23.09 -17.49 23.51
N SER A 685 23.53 -16.35 24.07
CA SER A 685 22.62 -15.35 24.63
C SER A 685 21.75 -14.69 23.54
N ALA A 686 22.29 -14.43 22.35
CA ALA A 686 21.52 -13.95 21.21
C ALA A 686 20.49 -14.98 20.69
N ALA A 687 20.84 -16.27 20.68
CA ALA A 687 19.93 -17.35 20.33
C ALA A 687 18.81 -17.53 21.38
N VAL A 688 19.12 -17.42 22.68
CA VAL A 688 18.13 -17.49 23.77
C VAL A 688 17.22 -16.25 23.80
N SER A 689 17.77 -15.07 23.53
CA SER A 689 16.99 -13.82 23.42
C SER A 689 16.04 -13.83 22.22
N ALA A 690 16.46 -14.42 21.10
CA ALA A 690 15.62 -14.64 19.93
C ALA A 690 14.46 -15.61 20.20
N VAL A 691 14.68 -16.66 21.01
CA VAL A 691 13.60 -17.58 21.41
C VAL A 691 12.57 -16.88 22.31
N ASN A 692 13.00 -15.91 23.13
CA ASN A 692 12.15 -15.17 24.06
C ASN A 692 11.56 -13.87 23.48
N GLY A 693 11.79 -13.57 22.19
CA GLY A 693 11.23 -12.38 21.55
C GLY A 693 11.81 -11.04 22.02
N SER A 694 12.97 -11.03 22.69
CA SER A 694 13.63 -9.80 23.15
C SER A 694 14.74 -9.38 22.18
N VAL A 695 14.90 -8.07 21.98
CA VAL A 695 16.02 -7.50 21.21
C VAL A 695 17.35 -8.01 21.78
N PRO A 696 18.28 -8.52 20.95
CA PRO A 696 19.57 -8.99 21.45
C PRO A 696 20.34 -7.87 22.18
N LEU A 697 20.90 -8.17 23.36
CA LEU A 697 21.65 -7.20 24.18
C LEU A 697 22.68 -6.36 23.39
N PRO A 698 23.49 -6.94 22.48
CA PRO A 698 24.44 -6.13 21.71
C PRO A 698 23.76 -5.09 20.80
N VAL A 699 22.57 -5.40 20.29
CA VAL A 699 21.77 -4.47 19.47
C VAL A 699 21.21 -3.35 20.35
N GLU A 700 20.75 -3.67 21.57
CA GLU A 700 20.27 -2.67 22.52
C GLU A 700 21.36 -1.67 22.94
N GLU A 701 22.59 -2.16 23.16
CA GLU A 701 23.74 -1.29 23.42
C GLU A 701 24.09 -0.42 22.21
N ASP A 702 24.08 -0.98 21.00
CA ASP A 702 24.32 -0.22 19.77
C ASP A 702 23.24 0.87 19.58
N ARG A 703 21.96 0.56 19.84
CA ARG A 703 20.85 1.54 19.81
C ARG A 703 21.09 2.70 20.76
N ARG A 704 21.62 2.44 21.97
CA ARG A 704 21.95 3.50 22.95
C ARG A 704 22.92 4.52 22.35
N HIS A 705 24.03 4.05 21.78
CA HIS A 705 25.05 4.92 21.21
C HIS A 705 24.54 5.64 19.94
N LEU A 706 23.75 4.97 19.11
CA LEU A 706 23.17 5.56 17.90
C LEU A 706 22.19 6.69 18.22
N VAL A 707 21.34 6.53 19.23
CA VAL A 707 20.41 7.58 19.68
C VAL A 707 21.17 8.77 20.25
N GLU A 708 22.16 8.54 21.11
CA GLU A 708 22.99 9.62 21.66
C GLU A 708 23.71 10.40 20.55
N ALA A 709 24.31 9.70 19.60
CA ALA A 709 24.98 10.32 18.44
C ALA A 709 24.01 11.07 17.52
N ALA A 710 22.77 10.61 17.36
CA ALA A 710 21.73 11.32 16.61
C ALA A 710 21.33 12.61 17.33
N ILE A 711 21.03 12.54 18.63
CA ILE A 711 20.68 13.70 19.46
C ILE A 711 21.77 14.76 19.38
N VAL A 712 23.03 14.38 19.64
CA VAL A 712 24.17 15.31 19.62
C VAL A 712 24.34 15.97 18.24
N ARG A 713 24.21 15.21 17.13
CA ARG A 713 24.30 15.77 15.77
C ARG A 713 23.19 16.79 15.49
N ILE A 714 21.94 16.47 15.86
CA ILE A 714 20.79 17.36 15.67
C ILE A 714 20.96 18.64 16.50
N MET A 715 21.28 18.49 17.78
CA MET A 715 21.44 19.60 18.70
C MET A 715 22.64 20.49 18.35
N LYS A 716 23.75 19.90 17.90
CA LYS A 716 24.91 20.67 17.40
C LYS A 716 24.56 21.55 16.21
N ALA A 717 23.68 21.10 15.32
CA ALA A 717 23.25 21.82 14.13
C ALA A 717 22.18 22.88 14.43
N ARG A 718 21.18 22.55 15.27
CA ARG A 718 20.04 23.42 15.58
C ARG A 718 20.29 24.40 16.73
N LYS A 719 21.28 24.10 17.59
CA LYS A 719 21.66 24.84 18.81
C LYS A 719 20.62 24.88 19.92
N SER A 720 19.35 25.12 19.59
CA SER A 720 18.22 25.06 20.50
C SER A 720 17.04 24.36 19.84
N LEU A 721 16.35 23.48 20.56
CA LEU A 721 15.20 22.74 20.02
C LEU A 721 14.23 22.32 21.13
N GLY A 722 12.93 22.36 20.83
CA GLY A 722 11.87 21.87 21.72
C GLY A 722 11.89 20.34 21.86
N HIS A 723 11.40 19.82 22.98
CA HIS A 723 11.42 18.40 23.31
C HIS A 723 10.69 17.53 22.28
N ASN A 724 9.48 17.92 21.88
CA ASN A 724 8.68 17.17 20.91
C ASN A 724 9.33 17.18 19.53
N ASP A 725 9.89 18.32 19.12
CA ASP A 725 10.58 18.46 17.84
C ASP A 725 11.88 17.65 17.81
N LEU A 726 12.63 17.63 18.92
CA LEU A 726 13.83 16.81 19.06
C LEU A 726 13.51 15.33 18.98
N ILE A 727 12.48 14.85 19.70
CA ILE A 727 12.06 13.45 19.62
C ILE A 727 11.62 13.11 18.20
N ALA A 728 10.79 13.96 17.57
CA ALA A 728 10.31 13.73 16.21
C ALA A 728 11.47 13.64 15.21
N GLU A 729 12.45 14.54 15.29
CA GLU A 729 13.60 14.55 14.39
C GLU A 729 14.56 13.38 14.63
N VAL A 730 14.79 12.97 15.89
CA VAL A 730 15.58 11.77 16.22
C VAL A 730 14.89 10.51 15.68
N THR A 731 13.58 10.36 15.91
CA THR A 731 12.80 9.23 15.39
C THR A 731 12.82 9.21 13.86
N ARG A 732 12.65 10.37 13.20
CA ARG A 732 12.72 10.49 11.74
C ARG A 732 14.09 10.10 11.17
N GLN A 733 15.17 10.46 11.85
CA GLN A 733 16.53 10.13 11.40
C GLN A 733 16.86 8.64 11.58
N LEU A 734 16.33 8.00 12.63
CA LEU A 734 16.63 6.60 12.97
C LEU A 734 15.66 5.58 12.37
N SER A 735 14.48 5.98 11.91
CA SER A 735 13.42 5.10 11.35
C SER A 735 13.88 4.24 10.17
N VAL A 736 14.94 4.63 9.47
CA VAL A 736 15.55 3.83 8.41
C VAL A 736 16.14 2.51 8.95
N ARG A 737 16.58 2.48 10.22
CA ARG A 737 17.19 1.33 10.89
C ARG A 737 16.29 0.68 11.94
N PHE A 738 15.68 1.47 12.81
CA PHE A 738 14.77 1.02 13.85
C PHE A 738 13.90 2.18 14.34
N ASN A 739 12.77 1.88 14.97
CA ASN A 739 11.89 2.91 15.51
C ASN A 739 12.15 3.10 17.02
N PRO A 740 12.87 4.14 17.47
CA PRO A 740 13.18 4.33 18.88
C PRO A 740 11.92 4.71 19.67
N PRO A 741 11.60 4.01 20.78
CA PRO A 741 10.51 4.42 21.65
C PRO A 741 10.76 5.83 22.23
N PRO A 742 9.75 6.72 22.31
CA PRO A 742 9.94 8.08 22.83
C PRO A 742 10.54 8.12 24.24
N GLN A 743 10.15 7.16 25.10
CA GLN A 743 10.71 7.03 26.45
C GLN A 743 12.21 6.69 26.44
N PHE A 744 12.67 5.90 25.46
CA PHE A 744 14.08 5.57 25.30
C PHE A 744 14.88 6.82 24.91
N VAL A 745 14.38 7.60 23.95
CA VAL A 745 15.01 8.88 23.55
C VAL A 745 15.08 9.83 24.74
N LYS A 746 14.01 9.98 25.51
CA LYS A 746 13.99 10.81 26.72
C LYS A 746 15.08 10.39 27.73
N LYS A 747 15.21 9.10 28.03
CA LYS A 747 16.27 8.60 28.92
C LYS A 747 17.68 8.93 28.40
N ARG A 748 17.88 8.99 27.08
CA ARG A 748 19.18 9.36 26.49
C ARG A 748 19.43 10.86 26.55
N ILE A 749 18.40 11.70 26.38
CA ILE A 749 18.50 13.14 26.58
C ILE A 749 18.94 13.46 28.02
N GLU A 750 18.33 12.84 29.03
CA GLU A 750 18.73 13.05 30.44
C GLU A 750 20.19 12.67 30.67
N SER A 751 20.64 11.53 30.12
CA SER A 751 22.05 11.11 30.22
C SER A 751 23.01 12.10 29.54
N LEU A 752 22.59 12.75 28.44
CA LEU A 752 23.39 13.77 27.77
C LEU A 752 23.41 15.10 28.54
N ILE A 753 22.36 15.41 29.30
CA ILE A 753 22.33 16.55 30.22
C ILE A 753 23.27 16.31 31.40
N GLU A 754 23.22 15.12 32.02
CA GLU A 754 24.14 14.71 33.09
C GLU A 754 25.62 14.75 32.65
N ARG A 755 25.87 14.53 31.36
CA ARG A 755 27.20 14.58 30.75
C ARG A 755 27.54 15.94 30.14
N GLU A 756 26.75 16.97 30.42
CA GLU A 756 26.97 18.37 30.01
C GLU A 756 27.04 18.60 28.49
N TYR A 757 26.46 17.72 27.68
CA TYR A 757 26.30 17.95 26.23
C TYR A 757 25.11 18.86 25.91
N LEU A 758 24.09 18.84 26.77
CA LEU A 758 22.85 19.57 26.63
C LEU A 758 22.47 20.23 27.97
N GLU A 759 21.74 21.32 27.90
CA GLU A 759 21.11 21.95 29.07
C GLU A 759 19.65 22.30 28.77
N ARG A 760 18.84 22.50 29.83
CA ARG A 760 17.50 23.06 29.68
C ARG A 760 17.59 24.59 29.71
N THR A 761 16.79 25.27 28.92
CA THR A 761 16.70 26.74 29.06
C THR A 761 16.14 27.11 30.43
N LEU A 762 16.52 28.30 30.92
CA LEU A 762 16.04 28.84 32.20
C LEU A 762 14.55 29.20 32.15
N ASP A 763 14.04 29.56 30.97
CA ASP A 763 12.67 30.04 30.78
C ASP A 763 11.67 28.91 30.49
N ASP A 764 12.09 27.81 29.82
CA ASP A 764 11.21 26.69 29.49
C ASP A 764 11.95 25.33 29.52
N HIS A 765 11.66 24.50 30.51
CA HIS A 765 12.23 23.15 30.64
C HIS A 765 11.93 22.19 29.49
N ARG A 766 11.03 22.55 28.56
CA ARG A 766 10.75 21.80 27.33
C ARG A 766 11.68 22.16 26.18
N VAL A 767 12.57 23.14 26.34
CA VAL A 767 13.56 23.53 25.33
C VAL A 767 14.96 23.15 25.81
N TYR A 768 15.72 22.52 24.92
CA TYR A 768 17.11 22.13 25.17
C TYR A 768 18.06 23.03 24.39
N ASN A 769 19.18 23.39 24.99
CA ASN A 769 20.31 24.03 24.33
C ASN A 769 21.50 23.07 24.24
N TYR A 770 22.31 23.24 23.20
CA TYR A 770 23.54 22.49 22.99
C TYR A 770 24.75 23.24 23.60
N VAL A 771 25.54 22.54 24.43
CA VAL A 771 26.54 23.18 25.32
C VAL A 771 28.00 22.87 24.91
N ALA A 772 28.23 21.81 24.12
CA ALA A 772 29.56 21.24 23.88
C ALA A 772 30.33 21.68 22.62
#